data_AF-A0A674MH57-F1
#
_entry.id   AF-A0A674MH57-F1
#
_cell.length_a   1.000
_cell.length_b   1.000
_cell.length_c   1.000
_cell.angle_alpha   90.00
_cell.angle_beta   90.00
_cell.angle_gamma   90.00
#
_symmetry.space_group_name_H-M   'P 1'
#
loop_
_entity.id
_entity.type
_entity.pdbx_description
1 polymer ?
#
loop_
_entity_poly.entity_id
_entity_poly.type
_entity_poly.pdbx_seq_one_letter_code
_entity_poly.pdbx_strand_id
1 'polypeptide(L)'
;MGETEDEHLGQASVLFENFVQASTCKGTLQAFSILCRQLQLDPLDYSNFYSSLKAAVSTWKVKTLWTKLDKKAQQKVYGQNKACQGTRCLIIGGGPCGLRTAIELALLGCKVVLIEKRDTFSRNNVLHLWPFTIHDLRGLGAKKFYGKFCAGSIDHISIRQLQLMLLKVCLILGVEIHVNVEFTGLLEPQKEQPDEESGWRAEFQPSGHPLADFHFDVVIGADGRKSTLDGFARKEFRGKLAIAITANFVNRNTTAEAKVEEISGVAFIFNQKFFLELKEETGIDLENIVYYRDNTHYFVMTAKKQSLLDKGVIISDHIETERLLSADNVNQEALLSYAREAADFGTNYQLPSLDYAINHYGQPDVAMFDFTCMYASENATLIREKRGHQLVVALVGDSLLEPFWPMGTGCARGFLAAFDTAWMVRGWAQGRKPLEILAERESIYRLLPQTTPENISKNFEQYSIDPVTRYPNLNVNYIRPHQVRHLFINGHLASSNIHPNLTKKDSDVHPGRLLSWCQKQTRGYRGVVITDLTSSWRNGLALCALIHHQRPELIDFDSLEEEDVAENNQLAFDIAEREFGIQPVIRGEEMAAAAEPDQLLMVLYLSKFQEAFRSSPANGRGQVPSCFLHLGFFPQGGGQDVVLFYISVKLVSLFSQI
;
A
#
# COMPACT_ATOMS: atom_id res chain seq x y z
N MET A 1 1.75 -49.94 31.05
CA MET A 1 2.55 -48.85 30.43
C MET A 1 2.07 -48.50 29.02
N GLY A 2 1.62 -49.45 28.18
CA GLY A 2 1.07 -49.12 26.85
C GLY A 2 -0.31 -48.45 26.84
N GLU A 3 -1.21 -48.76 27.78
CA GLU A 3 -2.56 -48.15 27.84
C GLU A 3 -2.53 -46.65 28.20
N THR A 4 -1.65 -46.25 29.12
CA THR A 4 -1.50 -44.85 29.57
C THR A 4 -0.87 -43.93 28.52
N GLU A 5 0.01 -44.45 27.65
CA GLU A 5 0.62 -43.67 26.57
C GLU A 5 -0.38 -43.45 25.41
N ASP A 6 -1.19 -44.45 25.09
CA ASP A 6 -2.21 -44.35 24.04
C ASP A 6 -3.37 -43.41 24.46
N GLU A 7 -3.76 -43.44 25.74
CA GLU A 7 -4.70 -42.47 26.32
C GLU A 7 -4.17 -41.03 26.28
N HIS A 8 -2.90 -40.81 26.62
CA HIS A 8 -2.27 -39.49 26.59
C HIS A 8 -2.15 -38.94 25.15
N LEU A 9 -1.77 -39.78 24.19
CA LEU A 9 -1.75 -39.43 22.75
C LEU A 9 -3.15 -39.13 22.23
N GLY A 10 -4.16 -39.90 22.66
CA GLY A 10 -5.57 -39.66 22.38
C GLY A 10 -6.03 -38.29 22.90
N GLN A 11 -5.71 -37.97 24.16
CA GLN A 11 -6.04 -36.69 24.79
C GLN A 11 -5.37 -35.51 24.08
N ALA A 12 -4.08 -35.60 23.76
CA ALA A 12 -3.36 -34.57 23.02
C ALA A 12 -4.00 -34.29 21.65
N SER A 13 -4.43 -35.35 20.94
CA SER A 13 -5.11 -35.23 19.66
C SER A 13 -6.45 -34.51 19.77
N VAL A 14 -7.25 -34.81 20.79
CA VAL A 14 -8.55 -34.16 21.02
C VAL A 14 -8.37 -32.68 21.35
N LEU A 15 -7.43 -32.34 22.22
CA LEU A 15 -7.13 -30.94 22.56
C LEU A 15 -6.69 -30.14 21.34
N PHE A 16 -5.84 -30.73 20.49
CA PHE A 16 -5.40 -30.10 19.25
C PHE A 16 -6.55 -29.95 18.24
N GLU A 17 -7.44 -30.94 18.14
CA GLU A 17 -8.64 -30.84 17.30
C GLU A 17 -9.57 -29.72 17.76
N ASN A 18 -9.79 -29.58 19.07
CA ASN A 18 -10.58 -28.47 19.63
C ASN A 18 -9.99 -27.10 19.27
N PHE A 19 -8.66 -26.97 19.35
CA PHE A 19 -7.95 -25.77 18.90
C PHE A 19 -8.14 -25.51 17.39
N VAL A 20 -8.00 -26.55 16.56
CA VAL A 20 -8.18 -26.45 15.11
C VAL A 20 -9.63 -26.09 14.75
N GLN A 21 -10.62 -26.57 15.48
CA GLN A 21 -12.05 -26.33 15.22
C GLN A 21 -12.57 -25.01 15.77
N ALA A 22 -11.85 -24.36 16.70
CA ALA A 22 -12.26 -23.08 17.26
C ALA A 22 -12.51 -22.02 16.17
N SER A 23 -13.64 -21.32 16.28
CA SER A 23 -14.21 -20.45 15.25
C SER A 23 -14.21 -18.95 15.60
N THR A 24 -13.66 -18.60 16.76
CA THR A 24 -13.55 -17.22 17.26
C THR A 24 -12.14 -16.96 17.77
N CYS A 25 -11.68 -15.71 17.75
CA CYS A 25 -10.35 -15.33 18.23
C CYS A 25 -10.14 -15.76 19.70
N LYS A 26 -11.04 -15.34 20.61
CA LYS A 26 -11.03 -15.77 22.02
C LYS A 26 -11.06 -17.29 22.17
N GLY A 27 -11.96 -17.98 21.46
CA GLY A 27 -12.07 -19.43 21.55
C GLY A 27 -10.80 -20.15 21.10
N THR A 28 -10.14 -19.65 20.05
CA THR A 28 -8.85 -20.17 19.59
C THR A 28 -7.75 -19.96 20.63
N LEU A 29 -7.64 -18.77 21.21
CA LEU A 29 -6.66 -18.48 22.26
C LEU A 29 -6.89 -19.33 23.52
N GLN A 30 -8.15 -19.48 23.95
CA GLN A 30 -8.53 -20.32 25.08
C GLN A 30 -8.23 -21.80 24.83
N ALA A 31 -8.63 -22.34 23.69
CA ALA A 31 -8.35 -23.73 23.32
C ALA A 31 -6.84 -24.01 23.26
N PHE A 32 -6.06 -23.06 22.73
CA PHE A 32 -4.60 -23.16 22.70
C PHE A 32 -3.96 -23.10 24.10
N SER A 33 -4.46 -22.22 24.98
CA SER A 33 -4.01 -22.14 26.38
C SER A 33 -4.27 -23.45 27.14
N ILE A 34 -5.45 -24.04 26.94
CA ILE A 34 -5.82 -25.34 27.52
C ILE A 34 -4.89 -26.43 26.98
N LEU A 35 -4.67 -26.47 25.65
CA LEU A 35 -3.74 -27.41 25.02
C LEU A 35 -2.34 -27.31 25.64
N CYS A 36 -1.76 -26.12 25.72
CA CYS A 36 -0.42 -25.92 26.28
C CYS A 36 -0.34 -26.34 27.74
N ARG A 37 -1.33 -25.96 28.57
CA ARG A 37 -1.36 -26.31 30.00
C ARG A 37 -1.44 -27.83 30.21
N GLN A 38 -2.30 -28.51 29.47
CA GLN A 38 -2.50 -29.96 29.63
C GLN A 38 -1.29 -30.76 29.11
N LEU A 39 -0.62 -30.27 28.07
CA LEU A 39 0.60 -30.88 27.53
C LEU A 39 1.89 -30.37 28.18
N GLN A 40 1.79 -29.52 29.22
CA GLN A 40 2.92 -28.91 29.93
C GLN A 40 3.92 -28.19 29.01
N LEU A 41 3.39 -27.51 27.99
CA LEU A 41 4.15 -26.71 27.04
C LEU A 41 4.17 -25.25 27.49
N ASP A 42 5.35 -24.63 27.46
CA ASP A 42 5.50 -23.20 27.72
C ASP A 42 5.61 -22.41 26.38
N PRO A 43 4.56 -21.67 25.98
CA PRO A 43 4.61 -20.84 24.77
C PRO A 43 5.59 -19.65 24.87
N LEU A 44 6.11 -19.32 26.06
CA LEU A 44 7.12 -18.28 26.22
C LEU A 44 8.52 -18.76 25.82
N ASP A 45 8.80 -20.07 25.87
CA ASP A 45 9.99 -20.70 25.27
C ASP A 45 9.84 -20.82 23.74
N TYR A 46 9.72 -19.67 23.09
CA TYR A 46 9.46 -19.55 21.66
C TYR A 46 10.50 -20.29 20.78
N SER A 47 11.73 -20.46 21.29
CA SER A 47 12.81 -21.12 20.55
C SER A 47 12.62 -22.62 20.41
N ASN A 48 12.01 -23.28 21.41
CA ASN A 48 11.76 -24.72 21.40
C ASN A 48 10.27 -25.08 21.32
N PHE A 49 9.36 -24.10 21.41
CA PHE A 49 7.93 -24.37 21.52
C PHE A 49 7.39 -25.22 20.36
N TYR A 50 7.70 -24.87 19.11
CA TYR A 50 7.19 -25.61 17.94
C TYR A 50 7.65 -27.07 17.92
N SER A 51 8.92 -27.34 18.24
CA SER A 51 9.44 -28.72 18.27
C SER A 51 8.81 -29.53 19.40
N SER A 52 8.64 -28.92 20.58
CA SER A 52 7.96 -29.53 21.73
C SER A 52 6.48 -29.82 21.43
N LEU A 53 5.75 -28.86 20.86
CA LEU A 53 4.35 -29.04 20.46
C LEU A 53 4.20 -30.17 19.43
N LYS A 54 5.06 -30.19 18.41
CA LYS A 54 5.05 -31.23 17.37
C LYS A 54 5.36 -32.61 17.94
N ALA A 55 6.27 -32.70 18.91
CA ALA A 55 6.57 -33.97 19.60
C ALA A 55 5.39 -34.44 20.45
N ALA A 56 4.74 -33.52 21.16
CA ALA A 56 3.58 -33.82 22.02
C ALA A 56 2.32 -34.20 21.21
N VAL A 57 2.14 -33.65 20.01
CA VAL A 57 0.98 -33.92 19.14
C VAL A 57 1.44 -34.69 17.90
N SER A 58 1.61 -36.00 18.03
CA SER A 58 2.26 -36.87 17.03
C SER A 58 1.32 -37.79 16.25
N THR A 59 0.00 -37.58 16.31
CA THR A 59 -0.97 -38.46 15.66
C THR A 59 -0.98 -38.36 14.12
N TRP A 60 -1.45 -39.40 13.44
CA TRP A 60 -1.52 -39.44 11.98
C TRP A 60 -2.36 -38.30 11.38
N LYS A 61 -3.37 -37.81 12.12
CA LYS A 61 -4.28 -36.74 11.70
C LYS A 61 -3.61 -35.37 11.56
N VAL A 62 -2.46 -35.15 12.20
CA VAL A 62 -1.73 -33.87 12.17
C VAL A 62 -0.43 -33.92 11.38
N LYS A 63 0.05 -35.13 11.02
CA LYS A 63 1.31 -35.35 10.29
C LYS A 63 1.44 -34.48 9.04
N THR A 64 0.39 -34.35 8.24
CA THR A 64 0.39 -33.53 7.01
C THR A 64 0.58 -32.04 7.30
N LEU A 65 0.08 -31.53 8.42
CA LEU A 65 0.28 -30.14 8.84
C LEU A 65 1.76 -29.91 9.18
N TRP A 66 2.33 -30.79 10.01
CA TRP A 66 3.76 -30.74 10.38
C TRP A 66 4.67 -30.80 9.17
N THR A 67 4.44 -31.74 8.25
CA THR A 67 5.24 -31.83 7.01
C THR A 67 5.23 -30.53 6.19
N LYS A 68 4.08 -29.84 6.15
CA LYS A 68 3.94 -28.56 5.43
C LYS A 68 4.71 -27.43 6.11
N LEU A 69 4.56 -27.28 7.42
CA LEU A 69 5.26 -26.25 8.19
C LEU A 69 6.78 -26.51 8.21
N ASP A 70 7.20 -27.75 8.39
CA ASP A 70 8.61 -28.15 8.32
C ASP A 70 9.21 -27.83 6.94
N LYS A 71 8.49 -28.17 5.84
CA LYS A 71 8.96 -27.86 4.48
C LYS A 71 9.21 -26.36 4.30
N LYS A 72 8.36 -25.50 4.88
CA LYS A 72 8.58 -24.05 4.85
C LYS A 72 9.77 -23.66 5.72
N ALA A 73 9.82 -24.09 6.98
CA ALA A 73 10.91 -23.78 7.92
C ALA A 73 12.30 -24.23 7.44
N GLN A 74 12.36 -25.31 6.64
CA GLN A 74 13.60 -25.84 6.07
C GLN A 74 14.16 -25.04 4.88
N GLN A 75 13.45 -24.03 4.35
CA GLN A 75 14.01 -23.17 3.31
C GLN A 75 15.27 -22.45 3.83
N LYS A 76 16.32 -22.39 2.99
CA LYS A 76 17.65 -21.88 3.38
C LYS A 76 17.62 -20.47 3.99
N VAL A 77 16.70 -19.63 3.55
CA VAL A 77 16.53 -18.24 4.02
C VAL A 77 16.31 -18.13 5.53
N TYR A 78 15.68 -19.13 6.16
CA TYR A 78 15.38 -19.15 7.60
C TYR A 78 16.54 -19.62 8.48
N GLY A 79 17.58 -20.22 7.89
CA GLY A 79 18.76 -20.67 8.62
C GLY A 79 18.43 -21.64 9.76
N GLN A 80 17.52 -22.60 9.53
CA GLN A 80 17.03 -23.54 10.56
C GLN A 80 16.44 -22.80 11.78
N ASN A 81 15.63 -21.76 11.53
CA ASN A 81 15.02 -20.90 12.55
C ASN A 81 16.04 -20.15 13.42
N LYS A 82 17.22 -19.87 12.89
CA LYS A 82 18.29 -19.15 13.62
C LYS A 82 18.82 -17.93 12.88
N ALA A 83 18.30 -17.61 11.69
CA ALA A 83 18.79 -16.50 10.88
C ALA A 83 18.69 -15.13 11.58
N CYS A 84 17.73 -14.97 12.49
CA CYS A 84 17.51 -13.75 13.29
C CYS A 84 17.40 -14.07 14.79
N GLN A 85 18.13 -15.10 15.26
CA GLN A 85 18.12 -15.46 16.67
C GLN A 85 18.59 -14.27 17.53
N GLY A 86 17.83 -13.95 18.58
CA GLY A 86 18.09 -12.81 19.46
C GLY A 86 17.37 -11.52 19.07
N THR A 87 16.83 -11.41 17.84
CA THR A 87 16.02 -10.26 17.44
C THR A 87 14.63 -10.32 18.08
N ARG A 88 14.22 -9.22 18.72
CA ARG A 88 12.90 -9.07 19.35
C ARG A 88 12.00 -8.15 18.51
N CYS A 89 10.82 -8.64 18.13
CA CYS A 89 9.89 -7.95 17.24
C CYS A 89 8.55 -7.68 17.91
N LEU A 90 8.04 -6.44 17.77
CA LEU A 90 6.66 -6.06 18.09
C LEU A 90 5.86 -5.84 16.80
N ILE A 91 4.70 -6.48 16.67
CA ILE A 91 3.77 -6.27 15.56
C ILE A 91 2.49 -5.63 16.08
N ILE A 92 2.10 -4.51 15.49
CA ILE A 92 0.89 -3.76 15.83
C ILE A 92 -0.20 -4.11 14.82
N GLY A 93 -1.19 -4.88 15.24
CA GLY A 93 -2.35 -5.27 14.42
C GLY A 93 -2.39 -6.76 14.05
N GLY A 94 -3.47 -7.43 14.48
CA GLY A 94 -3.79 -8.84 14.20
C GLY A 94 -4.58 -9.04 12.90
N GLY A 95 -4.40 -8.17 11.91
CA GLY A 95 -4.93 -8.34 10.56
C GLY A 95 -4.21 -9.46 9.78
N PRO A 96 -4.71 -9.85 8.60
CA PRO A 96 -4.07 -10.87 7.77
C PRO A 96 -2.58 -10.59 7.52
N CYS A 97 -2.22 -9.36 7.18
CA CYS A 97 -0.85 -8.99 6.85
C CYS A 97 0.06 -8.98 8.09
N GLY A 98 -0.43 -8.53 9.25
CA GLY A 98 0.31 -8.57 10.51
C GLY A 98 0.61 -10.00 10.97
N LEU A 99 -0.43 -10.85 11.01
CA LEU A 99 -0.28 -12.28 11.32
C LEU A 99 0.64 -12.99 10.31
N ARG A 100 0.52 -12.66 9.01
CA ARG A 100 1.39 -13.24 7.98
C ARG A 100 2.84 -12.84 8.16
N THR A 101 3.11 -11.60 8.57
CA THR A 101 4.45 -11.11 8.89
C THR A 101 5.00 -11.81 10.14
N ALA A 102 4.17 -12.00 11.16
CA ALA A 102 4.53 -12.71 12.39
C ALA A 102 5.04 -14.13 12.11
N ILE A 103 4.37 -14.85 11.21
CA ILE A 103 4.78 -16.19 10.77
C ILE A 103 6.20 -16.17 10.17
N GLU A 104 6.51 -15.23 9.28
CA GLU A 104 7.85 -15.17 8.67
C GLU A 104 8.94 -14.83 9.69
N LEU A 105 8.66 -13.90 10.61
CA LEU A 105 9.60 -13.53 11.67
C LEU A 105 9.85 -14.66 12.66
N ALA A 106 8.80 -15.41 13.03
CA ALA A 106 8.96 -16.60 13.87
C ALA A 106 9.78 -17.69 13.14
N LEU A 107 9.56 -17.88 11.84
CA LEU A 107 10.36 -18.81 11.03
C LEU A 107 11.83 -18.37 10.92
N LEU A 108 12.12 -17.08 10.97
CA LEU A 108 13.50 -16.56 11.01
C LEU A 108 14.20 -16.78 12.36
N GLY A 109 13.46 -17.10 13.43
CA GLY A 109 13.99 -17.29 14.78
C GLY A 109 13.85 -16.08 15.71
N CYS A 110 13.08 -15.06 15.33
CA CYS A 110 12.83 -13.90 16.18
C CYS A 110 11.93 -14.26 17.37
N LYS A 111 12.08 -13.55 18.50
CA LYS A 111 10.99 -13.44 19.50
C LYS A 111 9.93 -12.51 18.93
N VAL A 112 8.74 -13.00 18.64
CA VAL A 112 7.65 -12.20 18.06
C VAL A 112 6.53 -12.01 19.06
N VAL A 113 6.22 -10.75 19.36
CA VAL A 113 5.04 -10.32 20.11
C VAL A 113 4.12 -9.57 19.16
N LEU A 114 2.86 -9.99 19.09
CA LEU A 114 1.81 -9.32 18.32
C LEU A 114 0.74 -8.80 19.27
N ILE A 115 0.38 -7.55 19.09
CA ILE A 115 -0.73 -6.91 19.82
C ILE A 115 -1.88 -6.59 18.87
N GLU A 116 -3.10 -6.74 19.36
CA GLU A 116 -4.33 -6.40 18.65
C GLU A 116 -5.31 -5.72 19.61
N LYS A 117 -5.83 -4.57 19.21
CA LYS A 117 -6.74 -3.79 20.06
C LYS A 117 -8.10 -4.43 20.25
N ARG A 118 -8.52 -5.32 19.35
CA ARG A 118 -9.76 -6.09 19.43
C ARG A 118 -9.51 -7.49 19.97
N ASP A 119 -10.55 -8.15 20.44
CA ASP A 119 -10.52 -9.57 20.83
C ASP A 119 -11.38 -10.46 19.93
N THR A 120 -11.91 -9.90 18.85
CA THR A 120 -12.82 -10.57 17.92
C THR A 120 -12.45 -10.28 16.48
N PHE A 121 -12.57 -11.30 15.63
CA PHE A 121 -12.49 -11.16 14.18
C PHE A 121 -13.89 -11.08 13.60
N SER A 122 -14.35 -9.86 13.35
CA SER A 122 -15.75 -9.57 13.01
C SER A 122 -16.04 -9.33 11.52
N ARG A 123 -15.01 -9.08 10.70
CA ARG A 123 -15.21 -8.66 9.31
C ARG A 123 -15.61 -9.84 8.43
N ASN A 124 -16.84 -9.80 7.89
CA ASN A 124 -17.37 -10.82 7.01
C ASN A 124 -16.95 -10.62 5.54
N ASN A 125 -16.62 -9.38 5.13
CA ASN A 125 -16.19 -9.06 3.76
C ASN A 125 -15.14 -10.04 3.23
N VAL A 126 -15.23 -10.32 1.94
CA VAL A 126 -14.46 -11.38 1.27
C VAL A 126 -13.31 -10.79 0.47
N LEU A 127 -12.13 -11.39 0.63
CA LEU A 127 -10.90 -11.02 -0.07
C LEU A 127 -10.66 -11.98 -1.23
N HIS A 128 -10.44 -11.42 -2.41
CA HIS A 128 -9.85 -12.17 -3.52
C HIS A 128 -8.39 -12.55 -3.21
N LEU A 129 -7.99 -13.74 -3.67
CA LEU A 129 -6.67 -14.33 -3.46
C LEU A 129 -6.00 -14.60 -4.81
N TRP A 130 -4.85 -13.97 -5.04
CA TRP A 130 -4.03 -14.30 -6.21
C TRP A 130 -3.50 -15.73 -6.11
N PRO A 131 -3.16 -16.38 -7.25
CA PRO A 131 -2.67 -17.76 -7.26
C PRO A 131 -1.51 -18.05 -6.30
N PHE A 132 -0.55 -17.14 -6.15
CA PHE A 132 0.56 -17.33 -5.21
C PHE A 132 0.11 -17.30 -3.74
N THR A 133 -0.89 -16.49 -3.39
CA THR A 133 -1.41 -16.43 -2.02
C THR A 133 -2.15 -17.72 -1.67
N ILE A 134 -2.92 -18.28 -2.61
CA ILE A 134 -3.54 -19.60 -2.45
C ILE A 134 -2.47 -20.67 -2.25
N HIS A 135 -1.40 -20.64 -3.05
CA HIS A 135 -0.29 -21.58 -2.92
C HIS A 135 0.43 -21.45 -1.56
N ASP A 136 0.75 -20.24 -1.13
CA ASP A 136 1.38 -19.95 0.16
C ASP A 136 0.52 -20.44 1.34
N LEU A 137 -0.77 -20.11 1.35
CA LEU A 137 -1.70 -20.52 2.40
C LEU A 137 -1.91 -22.05 2.42
N ARG A 138 -1.96 -22.71 1.25
CA ARG A 138 -1.94 -24.20 1.16
C ARG A 138 -0.64 -24.78 1.72
N GLY A 139 0.48 -24.07 1.55
CA GLY A 139 1.79 -24.37 2.13
C GLY A 139 1.82 -24.23 3.65
N LEU A 140 0.98 -23.36 4.23
CA LEU A 140 0.80 -23.19 5.67
C LEU A 140 -0.28 -24.12 6.28
N GLY A 141 -0.84 -25.02 5.47
CA GLY A 141 -1.85 -25.98 5.94
C GLY A 141 -3.28 -25.44 6.00
N ALA A 142 -3.61 -24.41 5.22
CA ALA A 142 -4.94 -23.77 5.22
C ALA A 142 -6.13 -24.74 5.25
N LYS A 143 -6.11 -25.79 4.44
CA LYS A 143 -7.19 -26.81 4.40
C LYS A 143 -7.40 -27.55 5.72
N LYS A 144 -6.40 -27.62 6.60
CA LYS A 144 -6.53 -28.23 7.93
C LYS A 144 -7.36 -27.35 8.87
N PHE A 145 -7.21 -26.03 8.75
CA PHE A 145 -7.87 -25.04 9.61
C PHE A 145 -9.22 -24.57 9.04
N TYR A 146 -9.37 -24.63 7.72
CA TYR A 146 -10.58 -24.27 6.98
C TYR A 146 -10.78 -25.24 5.82
N GLY A 147 -11.62 -26.26 6.02
CA GLY A 147 -11.80 -27.36 5.04
C GLY A 147 -12.31 -26.90 3.67
N LYS A 148 -13.07 -25.80 3.62
CA LYS A 148 -13.58 -25.19 2.38
C LYS A 148 -12.55 -24.34 1.63
N PHE A 149 -11.34 -24.14 2.18
CA PHE A 149 -10.34 -23.25 1.62
C PHE A 149 -10.01 -23.58 0.15
N CYS A 150 -10.40 -22.66 -0.74
CA CYS A 150 -10.18 -22.75 -2.19
C CYS A 150 -10.48 -24.14 -2.74
N ALA A 151 -11.65 -24.68 -2.40
CA ALA A 151 -12.18 -25.92 -2.96
C ALA A 151 -12.77 -25.65 -4.36
N GLY A 152 -12.47 -26.51 -5.33
CA GLY A 152 -12.85 -26.28 -6.72
C GLY A 152 -12.17 -25.04 -7.29
N SER A 153 -12.97 -24.14 -7.87
CA SER A 153 -12.54 -22.87 -8.48
C SER A 153 -12.53 -21.67 -7.51
N ILE A 154 -12.87 -21.86 -6.24
CA ILE A 154 -12.91 -20.76 -5.25
C ILE A 154 -11.51 -20.13 -5.10
N ASP A 155 -11.43 -18.82 -5.28
CA ASP A 155 -10.19 -18.03 -5.20
C ASP A 155 -10.29 -16.87 -4.21
N HIS A 156 -11.17 -16.99 -3.21
CA HIS A 156 -11.40 -15.95 -2.21
C HIS A 156 -11.62 -16.52 -0.81
N ILE A 157 -11.57 -15.65 0.20
CA ILE A 157 -11.78 -15.99 1.61
C ILE A 157 -12.29 -14.77 2.40
N SER A 158 -13.25 -14.98 3.32
CA SER A 158 -13.65 -13.93 4.27
C SER A 158 -12.50 -13.50 5.19
N ILE A 159 -12.40 -12.20 5.47
CA ILE A 159 -11.30 -11.62 6.26
C ILE A 159 -11.14 -12.34 7.60
N ARG A 160 -12.24 -12.57 8.32
CA ARG A 160 -12.21 -13.27 9.62
C ARG A 160 -11.68 -14.71 9.53
N GLN A 161 -11.96 -15.44 8.46
CA GLN A 161 -11.46 -16.82 8.30
C GLN A 161 -9.96 -16.84 8.01
N LEU A 162 -9.49 -15.89 7.18
CA LEU A 162 -8.06 -15.71 6.95
C LEU A 162 -7.33 -15.37 8.26
N GLN A 163 -7.89 -14.47 9.07
CA GLN A 163 -7.35 -14.14 10.40
C GLN A 163 -7.32 -15.36 11.33
N LEU A 164 -8.41 -16.13 11.45
CA LEU A 164 -8.44 -17.34 12.30
C LEU A 164 -7.40 -18.38 11.89
N MET A 165 -7.26 -18.61 10.59
CA MET A 165 -6.29 -19.56 10.06
C MET A 165 -4.86 -19.10 10.37
N LEU A 166 -4.52 -17.85 10.09
CA LEU A 166 -3.18 -17.32 10.34
C LEU A 166 -2.87 -17.22 11.85
N LEU A 167 -3.86 -16.89 12.67
CA LEU A 167 -3.76 -16.92 14.14
C LEU A 167 -3.34 -18.30 14.63
N LYS A 168 -3.98 -19.36 14.12
CA LYS A 168 -3.64 -20.75 14.50
C LYS A 168 -2.20 -21.10 14.13
N VAL A 169 -1.74 -20.68 12.95
CA VAL A 169 -0.35 -20.89 12.52
C VAL A 169 0.63 -20.08 13.39
N CYS A 170 0.31 -18.84 13.73
CA CYS A 170 1.13 -18.01 14.63
C CYS A 170 1.32 -18.69 16.00
N LEU A 171 0.23 -19.16 16.61
CA LEU A 171 0.27 -19.84 17.91
C LEU A 171 1.08 -21.13 17.85
N ILE A 172 0.91 -21.95 16.80
CA ILE A 172 1.71 -23.16 16.58
C ILE A 172 3.21 -22.84 16.50
N LEU A 173 3.59 -21.71 15.90
CA LEU A 173 4.98 -21.29 15.73
C LEU A 173 5.54 -20.53 16.94
N GLY A 174 4.79 -20.43 18.05
CA GLY A 174 5.26 -19.77 19.27
C GLY A 174 5.23 -18.24 19.22
N VAL A 175 4.41 -17.65 18.35
CA VAL A 175 4.16 -16.19 18.37
C VAL A 175 3.33 -15.87 19.62
N GLU A 176 3.78 -14.89 20.39
CA GLU A 176 3.07 -14.40 21.56
C GLU A 176 2.03 -13.36 21.13
N ILE A 177 0.76 -13.55 21.50
CA ILE A 177 -0.36 -12.73 21.00
C ILE A 177 -1.17 -12.16 22.16
N HIS A 178 -1.33 -10.85 22.17
CA HIS A 178 -2.13 -10.13 23.16
C HIS A 178 -3.27 -9.37 22.48
N VAL A 179 -4.50 -9.66 22.91
CA VAL A 179 -5.72 -9.00 22.43
C VAL A 179 -6.20 -7.99 23.46
N ASN A 180 -7.04 -7.03 23.04
CA ASN A 180 -7.46 -5.89 23.87
C ASN A 180 -6.29 -5.01 24.35
N VAL A 181 -5.24 -4.92 23.53
CA VAL A 181 -4.07 -4.09 23.79
C VAL A 181 -3.89 -3.15 22.60
N GLU A 182 -4.03 -1.86 22.85
CA GLU A 182 -3.81 -0.81 21.86
C GLU A 182 -2.43 -0.19 22.06
N PHE A 183 -1.70 -0.02 20.96
CA PHE A 183 -0.44 0.71 20.94
C PHE A 183 -0.72 2.22 20.96
N THR A 184 -0.02 2.97 21.80
CA THR A 184 -0.18 4.43 21.88
C THR A 184 1.07 5.22 21.53
N GLY A 185 2.27 4.64 21.66
CA GLY A 185 3.51 5.34 21.34
C GLY A 185 4.78 4.53 21.56
N LEU A 186 5.89 5.03 21.03
CA LEU A 186 7.24 4.49 21.26
C LEU A 186 7.90 5.19 22.45
N LEU A 187 8.57 4.40 23.28
CA LEU A 187 9.42 4.89 24.37
C LEU A 187 10.88 4.73 23.99
N GLU A 188 11.61 5.84 24.05
CA GLU A 188 13.06 5.85 23.84
C GLU A 188 13.80 5.14 24.99
N PRO A 189 14.94 4.50 24.73
CA PRO A 189 15.82 3.95 25.76
C PRO A 189 16.19 5.01 26.82
N GLN A 190 16.10 4.67 28.11
CA GLN A 190 16.36 5.60 29.24
C GLN A 190 17.87 5.80 29.53
N LYS A 191 18.22 6.73 30.43
CA LYS A 191 19.64 6.99 30.79
C LYS A 191 20.00 5.98 31.87
N GLU A 192 21.10 5.27 31.64
CA GLU A 192 21.60 4.13 32.42
C GLU A 192 21.45 4.31 33.94
N GLN A 193 20.81 3.32 34.59
CA GLN A 193 21.31 2.77 35.85
C GLN A 193 22.13 1.51 35.49
N PRO A 194 23.21 1.17 36.22
CA PRO A 194 24.16 0.13 35.80
C PRO A 194 23.59 -1.28 35.61
N ASP A 195 22.40 -1.57 36.14
CA ASP A 195 21.81 -2.92 36.21
C ASP A 195 20.47 -3.08 35.45
N GLU A 196 19.98 -2.07 34.72
CA GLU A 196 18.73 -2.19 33.96
C GLU A 196 18.97 -2.45 32.47
N GLU A 197 18.31 -3.49 31.91
CA GLU A 197 18.22 -3.66 30.45
C GLU A 197 17.61 -2.38 29.84
N SER A 198 18.35 -1.74 28.95
CA SER A 198 17.91 -0.56 28.21
C SER A 198 17.60 -0.93 26.77
N GLY A 199 16.50 -0.41 26.23
CA GLY A 199 16.09 -0.64 24.85
C GLY A 199 14.84 0.17 24.49
N TRP A 200 14.40 0.04 23.23
CA TRP A 200 13.14 0.62 22.79
C TRP A 200 11.97 -0.15 23.39
N ARG A 201 10.96 0.58 23.87
CA ARG A 201 9.72 0.02 24.42
C ARG A 201 8.52 0.70 23.78
N ALA A 202 7.33 0.27 24.17
CA ALA A 202 6.07 0.83 23.70
C ALA A 202 5.16 1.17 24.88
N GLU A 203 4.36 2.22 24.71
CA GLU A 203 3.21 2.50 25.56
C GLU A 203 1.98 1.78 25.02
N PHE A 204 1.16 1.29 25.95
CA PHE A 204 -0.04 0.54 25.65
C PHE A 204 -1.23 1.04 26.46
N GLN A 205 -2.42 0.85 25.89
CA GLN A 205 -3.70 0.95 26.58
C GLN A 205 -4.34 -0.45 26.64
N PRO A 206 -4.74 -0.94 27.84
CA PRO A 206 -4.67 -0.28 29.15
C PRO A 206 -3.24 -0.16 29.70
N SER A 207 -2.99 0.91 30.45
CA SER A 207 -1.72 1.14 31.16
C SER A 207 -1.42 0.03 32.18
N GLY A 208 -0.14 -0.32 32.36
CA GLY A 208 0.28 -1.36 33.30
C GLY A 208 0.19 -2.80 32.75
N HIS A 209 0.01 -2.94 31.43
CA HIS A 209 0.11 -4.23 30.75
C HIS A 209 1.52 -4.83 30.92
N PRO A 210 1.69 -6.16 31.13
CA PRO A 210 3.01 -6.78 31.33
C PRO A 210 4.02 -6.55 30.20
N LEU A 211 3.55 -6.24 28.99
CA LEU A 211 4.41 -5.88 27.87
C LEU A 211 5.07 -4.51 28.00
N ALA A 212 4.72 -3.68 28.99
CA ALA A 212 5.34 -2.38 29.21
C ALA A 212 6.86 -2.45 29.41
N ASP A 213 7.37 -3.61 29.86
CA ASP A 213 8.80 -3.87 30.05
C ASP A 213 9.42 -4.68 28.88
N PHE A 214 8.65 -4.96 27.83
CA PHE A 214 9.14 -5.68 26.66
C PHE A 214 9.98 -4.75 25.76
N HIS A 215 11.29 -4.96 25.78
CA HIS A 215 12.22 -4.37 24.81
C HIS A 215 12.09 -5.01 23.43
N PHE A 216 12.25 -4.23 22.36
CA PHE A 216 12.26 -4.73 20.99
C PHE A 216 13.21 -3.94 20.07
N ASP A 217 13.72 -4.62 19.05
CA ASP A 217 14.64 -4.06 18.05
C ASP A 217 13.92 -3.75 16.72
N VAL A 218 12.74 -4.36 16.54
CA VAL A 218 11.92 -4.21 15.34
C VAL A 218 10.47 -3.95 15.74
N VAL A 219 9.85 -2.94 15.15
CA VAL A 219 8.41 -2.67 15.26
C VAL A 219 7.76 -2.59 13.88
N ILE A 220 6.62 -3.27 13.71
CA ILE A 220 5.91 -3.36 12.44
C ILE A 220 4.47 -2.87 12.60
N GLY A 221 4.12 -1.81 11.88
CA GLY A 221 2.76 -1.29 11.81
C GLY A 221 1.94 -2.03 10.77
N ALA A 222 0.98 -2.83 11.22
CA ALA A 222 0.03 -3.59 10.40
C ALA A 222 -1.43 -3.37 10.88
N ASP A 223 -1.69 -2.18 11.42
CA ASP A 223 -2.91 -1.71 12.08
C ASP A 223 -3.94 -1.09 11.13
N GLY A 224 -3.65 -1.12 9.83
CA GLY A 224 -4.56 -0.73 8.76
C GLY A 224 -4.43 0.73 8.33
N ARG A 225 -5.55 1.33 7.89
CA ARG A 225 -5.60 2.64 7.21
C ARG A 225 -4.86 3.76 7.96
N LYS A 226 -5.01 3.81 9.29
CA LYS A 226 -4.43 4.84 10.15
C LYS A 226 -3.29 4.22 10.95
N SER A 227 -2.09 4.24 10.37
CA SER A 227 -0.87 3.82 11.07
C SER A 227 -0.67 4.64 12.33
N THR A 228 -0.44 3.96 13.44
CA THR A 228 -0.09 4.54 14.74
C THR A 228 1.41 4.84 14.89
N LEU A 229 2.24 4.41 13.94
CA LEU A 229 3.67 4.69 13.93
C LEU A 229 4.01 6.01 13.23
N ASP A 230 4.83 6.81 13.88
CA ASP A 230 5.33 8.09 13.38
C ASP A 230 6.48 7.95 12.39
N GLY A 231 6.65 8.98 11.54
CA GLY A 231 7.75 9.09 10.58
C GLY A 231 7.42 8.58 9.17
N PHE A 232 6.14 8.29 8.90
CA PHE A 232 5.66 7.84 7.60
C PHE A 232 4.70 8.86 6.99
N ALA A 233 5.22 9.69 6.09
CA ALA A 233 4.39 10.60 5.31
C ALA A 233 3.46 9.80 4.38
N ARG A 234 2.27 10.34 4.12
CA ARG A 234 1.25 9.71 3.26
C ARG A 234 1.12 10.47 1.95
N LYS A 235 1.24 9.76 0.84
CA LYS A 235 0.83 10.22 -0.48
C LYS A 235 -0.63 9.86 -0.70
N GLU A 236 -1.42 10.88 -0.98
CA GLU A 236 -2.81 10.74 -1.39
C GLU A 236 -2.87 10.64 -2.93
N PHE A 237 -3.54 9.61 -3.42
CA PHE A 237 -3.91 9.46 -4.82
C PHE A 237 -5.40 9.69 -4.93
N ARG A 238 -5.78 10.87 -5.44
CA ARG A 238 -7.18 11.23 -5.61
C ARG A 238 -7.64 10.93 -7.04
N GLY A 239 -8.58 10.01 -7.16
CA GLY A 239 -9.26 9.68 -8.40
C GLY A 239 -10.52 10.50 -8.63
N LYS A 240 -11.32 10.08 -9.62
CA LYS A 240 -12.73 10.50 -9.72
C LYS A 240 -13.48 10.00 -8.49
N LEU A 241 -14.54 10.71 -8.11
CA LEU A 241 -15.41 10.31 -7.01
C LEU A 241 -15.86 8.85 -7.20
N ALA A 242 -15.51 8.00 -6.25
CA ALA A 242 -15.83 6.58 -6.27
C ALA A 242 -16.38 6.16 -4.91
N ILE A 243 -17.61 5.64 -4.89
CA ILE A 243 -18.32 5.24 -3.67
C ILE A 243 -18.52 3.74 -3.72
N ALA A 244 -17.86 3.02 -2.81
CA ALA A 244 -18.01 1.57 -2.70
C ALA A 244 -19.14 1.23 -1.73
N ILE A 245 -19.94 0.23 -2.07
CA ILE A 245 -20.88 -0.42 -1.15
C ILE A 245 -20.48 -1.89 -1.04
N THR A 246 -20.35 -2.38 0.19
CA THR A 246 -20.24 -3.82 0.45
C THR A 246 -21.49 -4.31 1.16
N ALA A 247 -21.98 -5.48 0.79
CA ALA A 247 -23.12 -6.14 1.43
C ALA A 247 -22.83 -7.63 1.65
N ASN A 248 -23.25 -8.15 2.79
CA ASN A 248 -23.18 -9.58 3.09
C ASN A 248 -24.58 -10.11 3.36
N PHE A 249 -25.00 -11.13 2.62
CA PHE A 249 -26.25 -11.85 2.86
C PHE A 249 -25.97 -13.25 3.41
N VAL A 250 -26.93 -13.80 4.14
CA VAL A 250 -26.85 -15.13 4.73
C VAL A 250 -26.76 -16.19 3.62
N ASN A 251 -25.71 -17.00 3.64
CA ASN A 251 -25.59 -18.18 2.79
C ASN A 251 -26.03 -19.44 3.57
N ARG A 252 -27.18 -20.01 3.20
CA ARG A 252 -27.74 -21.21 3.85
C ARG A 252 -27.18 -22.51 3.27
N ASN A 253 -26.30 -22.42 2.27
CA ASN A 253 -25.66 -23.55 1.58
C ASN A 253 -26.69 -24.52 0.96
N THR A 254 -27.83 -24.01 0.49
CA THR A 254 -28.82 -24.82 -0.25
C THR A 254 -28.31 -25.15 -1.65
N THR A 255 -28.90 -26.17 -2.28
CA THR A 255 -28.56 -26.55 -3.66
C THR A 255 -28.92 -25.47 -4.68
N ALA A 256 -29.92 -24.62 -4.41
CA ALA A 256 -30.26 -23.48 -5.24
C ALA A 256 -29.16 -22.40 -5.17
N GLU A 257 -28.75 -22.00 -3.96
CA GLU A 257 -27.64 -21.05 -3.76
C GLU A 257 -26.32 -21.55 -4.36
N ALA A 258 -26.06 -22.87 -4.29
CA ALA A 258 -24.86 -23.50 -4.84
C ALA A 258 -24.79 -23.52 -6.37
N LYS A 259 -25.90 -23.26 -7.07
CA LYS A 259 -25.94 -23.19 -8.54
C LYS A 259 -25.72 -21.78 -9.09
N VAL A 260 -25.94 -20.74 -8.28
CA VAL A 260 -25.74 -19.36 -8.70
C VAL A 260 -24.26 -19.13 -9.01
N GLU A 261 -23.98 -18.57 -10.18
CA GLU A 261 -22.62 -18.27 -10.62
C GLU A 261 -22.09 -17.01 -9.93
N GLU A 262 -20.79 -17.01 -9.62
CA GLU A 262 -20.10 -15.85 -9.06
C GLU A 262 -19.82 -14.81 -10.15
N ILE A 263 -19.65 -13.55 -9.72
CA ILE A 263 -19.34 -12.44 -10.62
C ILE A 263 -17.92 -11.99 -10.33
N SER A 264 -16.96 -12.51 -11.08
CA SER A 264 -15.55 -12.15 -10.96
C SER A 264 -15.28 -10.79 -11.62
N GLY A 265 -15.45 -9.69 -10.88
CA GLY A 265 -14.95 -8.38 -11.31
C GLY A 265 -15.56 -7.87 -12.62
N VAL A 266 -16.86 -8.01 -12.83
CA VAL A 266 -17.53 -7.44 -14.00
C VAL A 266 -17.53 -5.92 -13.87
N ALA A 267 -16.67 -5.26 -14.65
CA ALA A 267 -16.66 -3.81 -14.76
C ALA A 267 -17.55 -3.37 -15.94
N PHE A 268 -18.11 -2.17 -15.85
CA PHE A 268 -18.95 -1.56 -16.90
C PHE A 268 -18.36 -1.71 -18.29
N ILE A 269 -17.04 -1.55 -18.41
CA ILE A 269 -16.30 -1.60 -19.67
C ILE A 269 -16.47 -2.94 -20.39
N PHE A 270 -16.62 -4.05 -19.66
CA PHE A 270 -16.69 -5.40 -20.23
C PHE A 270 -18.11 -5.91 -20.42
N ASN A 271 -19.10 -5.36 -19.70
CA ASN A 271 -20.49 -5.79 -19.79
C ASN A 271 -21.47 -4.61 -19.73
N GLN A 272 -21.33 -3.66 -20.66
CA GLN A 272 -22.13 -2.44 -20.69
C GLN A 272 -23.64 -2.73 -20.72
N LYS A 273 -24.05 -3.77 -21.46
CA LYS A 273 -25.44 -4.18 -21.58
C LYS A 273 -26.07 -4.46 -20.21
N PHE A 274 -25.41 -5.28 -19.38
CA PHE A 274 -25.87 -5.60 -18.03
C PHE A 274 -26.09 -4.34 -17.16
N PHE A 275 -25.16 -3.38 -17.19
CA PHE A 275 -25.29 -2.17 -16.36
C PHE A 275 -26.33 -1.17 -16.88
N LEU A 276 -26.53 -1.12 -18.20
CA LEU A 276 -27.58 -0.31 -18.81
C LEU A 276 -28.96 -0.89 -18.45
N GLU A 277 -29.13 -2.20 -18.53
CA GLU A 277 -30.35 -2.91 -18.12
C GLU A 277 -30.62 -2.75 -16.63
N LEU A 278 -29.59 -2.91 -15.77
CA LEU A 278 -29.70 -2.65 -14.33
C LEU A 278 -30.25 -1.24 -14.07
N LYS A 279 -29.69 -0.23 -14.74
CA LYS A 279 -30.11 1.16 -14.58
C LYS A 279 -31.54 1.39 -15.07
N GLU A 280 -31.91 0.82 -16.20
CA GLU A 280 -33.25 0.96 -16.78
C GLU A 280 -34.32 0.30 -15.90
N GLU A 281 -34.05 -0.89 -15.37
CA GLU A 281 -35.03 -1.66 -14.59
C GLU A 281 -35.14 -1.21 -13.13
N THR A 282 -34.02 -0.83 -12.51
CA THR A 282 -33.96 -0.58 -11.05
C THR A 282 -33.64 0.88 -10.68
N GLY A 283 -33.22 1.69 -11.65
CA GLY A 283 -32.68 3.03 -11.43
C GLY A 283 -31.27 3.06 -10.83
N ILE A 284 -30.63 1.89 -10.63
CA ILE A 284 -29.30 1.77 -10.02
C ILE A 284 -28.21 1.90 -11.09
N ASP A 285 -27.32 2.87 -10.95
CA ASP A 285 -26.17 3.08 -11.84
C ASP A 285 -24.84 2.72 -11.14
N LEU A 286 -24.20 1.64 -11.61
CA LEU A 286 -22.94 1.11 -11.07
C LEU A 286 -21.82 1.15 -12.11
N GLU A 287 -20.59 1.30 -11.62
CA GLU A 287 -19.36 1.16 -12.42
C GLU A 287 -18.80 -0.27 -12.41
N ASN A 288 -18.99 -0.99 -11.29
CA ASN A 288 -18.66 -2.40 -11.15
C ASN A 288 -19.58 -3.07 -10.13
N ILE A 289 -19.67 -4.39 -10.24
CA ILE A 289 -20.23 -5.28 -9.22
C ILE A 289 -19.44 -6.59 -9.19
N VAL A 290 -19.19 -7.07 -7.99
CA VAL A 290 -18.53 -8.36 -7.71
C VAL A 290 -19.42 -9.13 -6.77
N TYR A 291 -19.53 -10.44 -7.01
CA TYR A 291 -20.25 -11.37 -6.16
C TYR A 291 -19.35 -12.57 -5.88
N TYR A 292 -19.12 -12.84 -4.59
CA TYR A 292 -18.43 -14.04 -4.11
C TYR A 292 -19.35 -14.84 -3.20
N ARG A 293 -19.39 -16.17 -3.41
CA ARG A 293 -20.13 -17.08 -2.56
C ARG A 293 -19.18 -17.72 -1.56
N ASP A 294 -19.07 -17.10 -0.38
CA ASP A 294 -18.26 -17.58 0.74
C ASP A 294 -19.18 -18.03 1.90
N ASN A 295 -18.78 -17.81 3.16
CA ASN A 295 -19.65 -18.02 4.32
C ASN A 295 -20.89 -17.10 4.30
N THR A 296 -20.82 -16.02 3.52
CA THR A 296 -21.91 -15.12 3.15
C THR A 296 -21.97 -15.01 1.63
N HIS A 297 -23.12 -14.61 1.09
CA HIS A 297 -23.17 -14.07 -0.27
C HIS A 297 -22.66 -12.63 -0.19
N TYR A 298 -21.42 -12.43 -0.59
CA TYR A 298 -20.74 -11.15 -0.48
C TYR A 298 -20.80 -10.40 -1.80
N PHE A 299 -21.22 -9.15 -1.73
CA PHE A 299 -21.21 -8.22 -2.85
C PHE A 299 -20.33 -7.02 -2.53
N VAL A 300 -19.57 -6.58 -3.52
CA VAL A 300 -18.96 -5.24 -3.53
C VAL A 300 -19.27 -4.57 -4.86
N MET A 301 -19.73 -3.33 -4.80
CA MET A 301 -20.13 -2.55 -5.95
C MET A 301 -19.64 -1.12 -5.84
N THR A 302 -19.37 -0.49 -6.97
CA THR A 302 -19.02 0.93 -7.04
C THR A 302 -20.17 1.69 -7.65
N ALA A 303 -20.85 2.51 -6.85
CA ALA A 303 -22.05 3.24 -7.25
C ALA A 303 -21.71 4.68 -7.66
N LYS A 304 -22.42 5.19 -8.68
CA LYS A 304 -22.32 6.61 -9.04
C LYS A 304 -23.07 7.47 -8.03
N LYS A 305 -22.50 8.63 -7.68
CA LYS A 305 -23.11 9.57 -6.73
C LYS A 305 -24.56 9.92 -7.08
N GLN A 306 -24.84 10.22 -8.36
CA GLN A 306 -26.19 10.61 -8.78
C GLN A 306 -27.22 9.51 -8.53
N SER A 307 -26.86 8.24 -8.81
CA SER A 307 -27.73 7.09 -8.52
C SER A 307 -28.09 6.98 -7.04
N LEU A 308 -27.12 7.24 -6.16
CA LEU A 308 -27.34 7.20 -4.70
C LEU A 308 -28.23 8.35 -4.21
N LEU A 309 -28.12 9.54 -4.81
CA LEU A 309 -29.00 10.68 -4.54
C LEU A 309 -30.42 10.39 -5.04
N ASP A 310 -30.55 9.92 -6.28
CA ASP A 310 -31.85 9.63 -6.92
C ASP A 310 -32.61 8.53 -6.17
N LYS A 311 -31.90 7.51 -5.66
CA LYS A 311 -32.47 6.43 -4.83
C LYS A 311 -32.62 6.82 -3.35
N GLY A 312 -32.29 8.06 -2.98
CA GLY A 312 -32.43 8.57 -1.61
C GLY A 312 -31.50 7.91 -0.59
N VAL A 313 -30.45 7.22 -1.03
CA VAL A 313 -29.40 6.66 -0.17
C VAL A 313 -28.57 7.78 0.45
N ILE A 314 -28.21 8.76 -0.37
CA ILE A 314 -27.58 10.01 0.09
C ILE A 314 -28.68 11.07 0.19
N ILE A 315 -28.78 11.72 1.34
CA ILE A 315 -29.86 12.68 1.64
C ILE A 315 -29.60 14.04 0.97
N SER A 316 -28.37 14.53 1.04
CA SER A 316 -27.95 15.82 0.48
C SER A 316 -26.62 15.73 -0.25
N ASP A 317 -26.50 16.45 -1.37
CA ASP A 317 -25.26 16.51 -2.15
C ASP A 317 -24.27 17.47 -1.49
N HIS A 318 -23.16 16.92 -1.01
CA HIS A 318 -22.06 17.66 -0.41
C HIS A 318 -20.78 17.53 -1.25
N ILE A 319 -20.02 18.62 -1.35
CA ILE A 319 -18.75 18.65 -2.09
C ILE A 319 -17.67 17.80 -1.39
N GLU A 320 -17.63 17.88 -0.05
CA GLU A 320 -16.68 17.14 0.78
C GLU A 320 -17.14 15.68 0.94
N THR A 321 -16.31 14.71 0.52
CA THR A 321 -16.67 13.28 0.56
C THR A 321 -16.93 12.78 1.97
N GLU A 322 -16.20 13.28 2.96
CA GLU A 322 -16.41 12.96 4.38
C GLU A 322 -17.81 13.34 4.87
N ARG A 323 -18.32 14.50 4.43
CA ARG A 323 -19.70 14.92 4.75
C ARG A 323 -20.72 14.17 3.90
N LEU A 324 -20.43 13.96 2.62
CA LEU A 324 -21.28 13.23 1.69
C LEU A 324 -21.60 11.82 2.20
N LEU A 325 -20.60 11.13 2.77
CA LEU A 325 -20.69 9.76 3.26
C LEU A 325 -20.81 9.68 4.80
N SER A 326 -21.10 10.80 5.46
CA SER A 326 -21.30 10.83 6.91
C SER A 326 -22.57 10.06 7.30
N ALA A 327 -22.58 9.51 8.52
CA ALA A 327 -23.72 8.73 9.01
C ALA A 327 -25.04 9.51 9.01
N ASP A 328 -24.99 10.82 9.25
CA ASP A 328 -26.17 11.69 9.26
C ASP A 328 -26.71 11.99 7.84
N ASN A 329 -25.89 11.80 6.80
CA ASN A 329 -26.27 12.05 5.40
C ASN A 329 -26.59 10.77 4.62
N VAL A 330 -26.45 9.59 5.25
CA VAL A 330 -26.74 8.29 4.65
C VAL A 330 -28.04 7.73 5.23
N ASN A 331 -29.04 7.58 4.38
CA ASN A 331 -30.28 6.89 4.74
C ASN A 331 -30.04 5.37 4.74
N GLN A 332 -29.97 4.79 5.93
CA GLN A 332 -29.65 3.38 6.10
C GLN A 332 -30.70 2.44 5.49
N GLU A 333 -31.99 2.77 5.55
CA GLU A 333 -33.04 1.92 4.95
C GLU A 333 -32.96 1.92 3.42
N ALA A 334 -32.72 3.09 2.82
CA ALA A 334 -32.50 3.21 1.39
C ALA A 334 -31.23 2.48 0.95
N LEU A 335 -30.14 2.54 1.72
CA LEU A 335 -28.91 1.79 1.46
C LEU A 335 -29.17 0.28 1.46
N LEU A 336 -29.94 -0.23 2.42
CA LEU A 336 -30.33 -1.63 2.49
C LEU A 336 -31.16 -2.07 1.28
N SER A 337 -32.07 -1.22 0.82
CA SER A 337 -32.86 -1.49 -0.39
C SER A 337 -31.97 -1.50 -1.63
N TYR A 338 -31.13 -0.48 -1.79
CA TYR A 338 -30.24 -0.30 -2.94
C TYR A 338 -29.29 -1.50 -3.11
N ALA A 339 -28.61 -1.91 -2.03
CA ALA A 339 -27.66 -3.02 -2.09
C ALA A 339 -28.35 -4.37 -2.33
N ARG A 340 -29.56 -4.58 -1.78
CA ARG A 340 -30.34 -5.80 -2.01
C ARG A 340 -30.80 -5.90 -3.47
N GLU A 341 -31.37 -4.82 -4.00
CA GLU A 341 -31.88 -4.76 -5.37
C GLU A 341 -30.76 -4.96 -6.40
N ALA A 342 -29.60 -4.32 -6.19
CA ALA A 342 -28.41 -4.55 -7.02
C ALA A 342 -27.89 -5.99 -6.96
N ALA A 343 -27.91 -6.62 -5.78
CA ALA A 343 -27.49 -8.02 -5.60
C ALA A 343 -28.45 -9.02 -6.25
N ASP A 344 -29.76 -8.76 -6.14
CA ASP A 344 -30.80 -9.61 -6.71
C ASP A 344 -30.73 -9.60 -8.25
N PHE A 345 -30.67 -8.40 -8.84
CA PHE A 345 -30.46 -8.23 -10.27
C PHE A 345 -29.13 -8.85 -10.72
N GLY A 346 -28.04 -8.60 -9.99
CA GLY A 346 -26.72 -9.11 -10.32
C GLY A 346 -26.64 -10.64 -10.40
N THR A 347 -27.50 -11.33 -9.65
CA THR A 347 -27.58 -12.80 -9.65
C THR A 347 -28.72 -13.34 -10.51
N ASN A 348 -29.29 -12.51 -11.40
CA ASN A 348 -30.46 -12.85 -12.22
C ASN A 348 -31.62 -13.40 -11.39
N TYR A 349 -31.82 -12.88 -10.17
CA TYR A 349 -32.86 -13.30 -9.23
C TYR A 349 -32.82 -14.79 -8.86
N GLN A 350 -31.64 -15.42 -8.96
CA GLN A 350 -31.48 -16.86 -8.70
C GLN A 350 -31.22 -17.17 -7.22
N LEU A 351 -30.81 -16.18 -6.42
CA LEU A 351 -30.67 -16.36 -4.97
C LEU A 351 -32.06 -16.44 -4.32
N PRO A 352 -32.40 -17.51 -3.59
CA PRO A 352 -33.76 -17.70 -3.06
C PRO A 352 -34.21 -16.63 -2.06
N SER A 353 -33.27 -16.02 -1.35
CA SER A 353 -33.52 -15.03 -0.31
C SER A 353 -32.27 -14.17 -0.09
N LEU A 354 -32.45 -12.86 0.07
CA LEU A 354 -31.39 -11.90 0.38
C LEU A 354 -31.60 -11.30 1.78
N ASP A 355 -31.48 -12.17 2.79
CA ASP A 355 -31.45 -11.76 4.19
C ASP A 355 -30.06 -11.29 4.55
N TYR A 356 -29.94 -10.09 5.12
CA TYR A 356 -28.64 -9.56 5.54
C TYR A 356 -28.02 -10.44 6.63
N ALA A 357 -26.72 -10.72 6.47
CA ALA A 357 -25.91 -11.19 7.58
C ALA A 357 -25.80 -10.06 8.63
N ILE A 358 -25.39 -10.43 9.84
CA ILE A 358 -25.28 -9.49 10.96
C ILE A 358 -23.82 -9.12 11.20
N ASN A 359 -23.54 -7.82 11.28
CA ASN A 359 -22.22 -7.28 11.61
C ASN A 359 -21.94 -7.32 13.12
N HIS A 360 -20.78 -6.84 13.57
CA HIS A 360 -20.41 -6.87 14.99
C HIS A 360 -21.22 -5.92 15.89
N TYR A 361 -22.00 -5.01 15.33
CA TYR A 361 -22.91 -4.15 16.08
C TYR A 361 -24.33 -4.74 16.19
N GLY A 362 -24.56 -5.95 15.66
CA GLY A 362 -25.91 -6.54 15.65
C GLY A 362 -26.81 -5.96 14.56
N GLN A 363 -26.25 -5.26 13.57
CA GLN A 363 -26.99 -4.62 12.49
C GLN A 363 -26.82 -5.37 11.16
N PRO A 364 -27.72 -5.17 10.18
CA PRO A 364 -27.53 -5.66 8.82
C PRO A 364 -26.16 -5.26 8.24
N ASP A 365 -25.46 -6.23 7.67
CA ASP A 365 -24.07 -6.08 7.21
C ASP A 365 -24.01 -5.45 5.81
N VAL A 366 -24.23 -4.14 5.77
CA VAL A 366 -24.01 -3.25 4.63
C VAL A 366 -23.18 -2.05 5.07
N ALA A 367 -22.25 -1.61 4.23
CA ALA A 367 -21.42 -0.45 4.53
C ALA A 367 -21.02 0.31 3.26
N MET A 368 -20.88 1.62 3.38
CA MET A 368 -20.38 2.53 2.34
C MET A 368 -18.94 2.97 2.64
N PHE A 369 -18.12 3.11 1.60
CA PHE A 369 -16.72 3.51 1.70
C PHE A 369 -16.34 4.53 0.63
N ASP A 370 -15.47 5.46 1.01
CA ASP A 370 -14.83 6.39 0.08
C ASP A 370 -13.64 5.72 -0.62
N PHE A 371 -13.74 5.52 -1.94
CA PHE A 371 -12.65 5.08 -2.81
C PHE A 371 -12.05 6.21 -3.65
N THR A 372 -12.47 7.46 -3.41
CA THR A 372 -11.94 8.64 -4.12
C THR A 372 -10.47 8.86 -3.78
N CYS A 373 -10.10 8.69 -2.50
CA CYS A 373 -8.75 8.90 -2.01
C CYS A 373 -8.16 7.58 -1.54
N MET A 374 -7.09 7.15 -2.21
CA MET A 374 -6.25 6.03 -1.76
C MET A 374 -4.95 6.58 -1.21
N TYR A 375 -4.50 6.02 -0.09
CA TYR A 375 -3.24 6.43 0.53
C TYR A 375 -2.14 5.37 0.38
N ALA A 376 -0.91 5.83 0.16
CA ALA A 376 0.28 5.02 0.30
C ALA A 376 1.31 5.75 1.16
N SER A 377 2.11 5.01 1.92
CA SER A 377 3.25 5.58 2.62
C SER A 377 4.33 6.02 1.62
N GLU A 378 5.04 7.11 1.89
CA GLU A 378 6.17 7.54 1.05
C GLU A 378 7.34 6.56 1.08
N ASN A 379 7.56 5.96 2.24
CA ASN A 379 8.60 4.97 2.51
C ASN A 379 7.98 3.75 3.21
N ALA A 380 8.54 2.56 2.98
CA ALA A 380 8.07 1.35 3.65
C ALA A 380 8.74 1.13 5.02
N THR A 381 9.93 1.68 5.20
CA THR A 381 10.72 1.50 6.42
C THR A 381 11.49 2.77 6.81
N LEU A 382 11.87 2.86 8.07
CA LEU A 382 12.86 3.80 8.61
C LEU A 382 13.60 3.12 9.76
N ILE A 383 14.78 3.63 10.12
CA ILE A 383 15.53 3.15 11.27
C ILE A 383 15.75 4.33 12.21
N ARG A 384 15.43 4.15 13.49
CA ARG A 384 15.68 5.13 14.56
C ARG A 384 16.88 4.68 15.37
N GLU A 385 17.74 5.61 15.75
CA GLU A 385 18.84 5.33 16.68
C GLU A 385 18.84 6.34 17.81
N LYS A 386 18.86 5.82 19.03
CA LYS A 386 18.98 6.63 20.24
C LYS A 386 19.91 5.91 21.21
N ARG A 387 20.95 6.60 21.68
CA ARG A 387 21.91 6.08 22.68
C ARG A 387 22.50 4.71 22.28
N GLY A 388 22.83 4.52 21.01
CA GLY A 388 23.40 3.27 20.50
C GLY A 388 22.39 2.14 20.28
N HIS A 389 21.11 2.31 20.63
CA HIS A 389 20.06 1.35 20.35
C HIS A 389 19.33 1.70 19.04
N GLN A 390 19.42 0.81 18.06
CA GLN A 390 18.69 0.92 16.80
C GLN A 390 17.31 0.27 16.92
N LEU A 391 16.32 0.89 16.29
CA LEU A 391 14.97 0.36 16.11
C LEU A 391 14.63 0.39 14.62
N VAL A 392 14.36 -0.78 14.05
CA VAL A 392 13.80 -0.92 12.71
C VAL A 392 12.29 -0.70 12.79
N VAL A 393 11.76 0.24 12.01
CA VAL A 393 10.33 0.57 11.98
C VAL A 393 9.83 0.35 10.56
N ALA A 394 8.82 -0.51 10.36
CA ALA A 394 8.29 -0.81 9.02
C ALA A 394 6.76 -0.84 8.98
N LEU A 395 6.19 -0.59 7.80
CA LEU A 395 4.75 -0.70 7.54
C LEU A 395 4.46 -1.89 6.62
N VAL A 396 3.34 -2.58 6.87
CA VAL A 396 2.88 -3.74 6.07
C VAL A 396 1.36 -3.75 5.93
N GLY A 397 0.86 -4.12 4.75
CA GLY A 397 -0.58 -4.21 4.48
C GLY A 397 -1.18 -2.85 4.14
N ASP A 398 -2.43 -2.60 4.54
CA ASP A 398 -3.16 -1.36 4.24
C ASP A 398 -2.51 -0.13 4.89
N SER A 399 -1.74 -0.31 5.96
CA SER A 399 -0.91 0.75 6.54
C SER A 399 0.26 1.10 5.62
N LEU A 400 0.68 0.26 4.68
CA LEU A 400 1.71 0.61 3.71
C LEU A 400 1.10 1.17 2.43
N LEU A 401 0.11 0.46 1.88
CA LEU A 401 -0.52 0.77 0.60
C LEU A 401 -1.99 0.34 0.65
N GLU A 402 -2.90 1.31 0.58
CA GLU A 402 -4.34 1.03 0.55
C GLU A 402 -4.73 0.29 -0.75
N PRO A 403 -5.50 -0.81 -0.66
CA PRO A 403 -5.93 -1.54 -1.84
C PRO A 403 -7.24 -0.99 -2.41
N PHE A 404 -7.34 -1.00 -3.74
CA PHE A 404 -8.63 -0.90 -4.41
C PHE A 404 -9.30 -2.28 -4.44
N TRP A 405 -10.33 -2.48 -3.61
CA TRP A 405 -10.92 -3.82 -3.36
C TRP A 405 -11.47 -4.53 -4.60
N PRO A 406 -12.11 -3.84 -5.57
CA PRO A 406 -12.61 -4.50 -6.78
C PRO A 406 -11.52 -5.16 -7.64
N MET A 407 -10.26 -4.70 -7.52
CA MET A 407 -9.12 -5.33 -8.20
C MET A 407 -8.48 -6.48 -7.39
N GLY A 408 -8.97 -6.76 -6.17
CA GLY A 408 -8.51 -7.91 -5.39
C GLY A 408 -7.04 -7.87 -4.99
N THR A 409 -6.44 -6.69 -4.84
CA THR A 409 -4.97 -6.55 -4.67
C THR A 409 -4.48 -6.60 -3.22
N GLY A 410 -5.37 -6.39 -2.24
CA GLY A 410 -5.00 -6.17 -0.84
C GLY A 410 -4.24 -7.32 -0.20
N CYS A 411 -4.78 -8.54 -0.23
CA CYS A 411 -4.11 -9.69 0.37
C CYS A 411 -2.76 -9.99 -0.30
N ALA A 412 -2.72 -9.91 -1.63
CA ALA A 412 -1.52 -10.17 -2.41
C ALA A 412 -0.39 -9.18 -2.10
N ARG A 413 -0.65 -7.88 -2.24
CA ARG A 413 0.35 -6.84 -1.97
C ARG A 413 0.74 -6.79 -0.49
N GLY A 414 -0.20 -7.03 0.41
CA GLY A 414 0.08 -7.16 1.84
C GLY A 414 1.03 -8.32 2.16
N PHE A 415 0.86 -9.49 1.52
CA PHE A 415 1.73 -10.64 1.74
C PHE A 415 3.12 -10.44 1.11
N LEU A 416 3.18 -9.84 -0.08
CA LEU A 416 4.45 -9.44 -0.69
C LEU A 416 5.23 -8.48 0.23
N ALA A 417 4.57 -7.46 0.77
CA ALA A 417 5.18 -6.55 1.74
C ALA A 417 5.61 -7.25 3.04
N ALA A 418 4.87 -8.26 3.51
CA ALA A 418 5.27 -9.08 4.65
C ALA A 418 6.58 -9.85 4.37
N PHE A 419 6.72 -10.44 3.19
CA PHE A 419 7.95 -11.11 2.75
C PHE A 419 9.14 -10.15 2.64
N ASP A 420 8.93 -8.98 2.04
CA ASP A 420 9.96 -7.95 1.90
C ASP A 420 10.43 -7.45 3.26
N THR A 421 9.51 -7.32 4.21
CA THR A 421 9.82 -6.90 5.58
C THR A 421 10.61 -7.97 6.33
N ALA A 422 10.23 -9.25 6.20
CA ALA A 422 11.01 -10.35 6.76
C ALA A 422 12.43 -10.45 6.16
N TRP A 423 12.57 -10.24 4.84
CA TRP A 423 13.88 -10.17 4.18
C TRP A 423 14.75 -9.02 4.71
N MET A 424 14.16 -7.85 4.90
CA MET A 424 14.83 -6.68 5.47
C MET A 424 15.30 -6.96 6.91
N VAL A 425 14.44 -7.52 7.76
CA VAL A 425 14.79 -7.87 9.14
C VAL A 425 15.91 -8.90 9.17
N ARG A 426 15.89 -9.90 8.27
CA ARG A 426 16.99 -10.86 8.10
C ARG A 426 18.31 -10.17 7.75
N GLY A 427 18.29 -9.23 6.81
CA GLY A 427 19.48 -8.46 6.45
C GLY A 427 20.02 -7.63 7.63
N TRP A 428 19.12 -7.03 8.41
CA TRP A 428 19.47 -6.25 9.60
C TRP A 428 20.09 -7.11 10.70
N ALA A 429 19.47 -8.24 11.04
CA ALA A 429 19.99 -9.17 12.05
C ALA A 429 21.36 -9.75 11.69
N GLN A 430 21.69 -9.80 10.39
CA GLN A 430 22.99 -10.23 9.87
C GLN A 430 24.06 -9.11 9.87
N GLY A 431 23.76 -7.94 10.44
CA GLY A 431 24.71 -6.83 10.57
C GLY A 431 24.97 -6.05 9.28
N ARG A 432 24.10 -6.15 8.27
CA ARG A 432 24.20 -5.29 7.08
C ARG A 432 24.02 -3.82 7.49
N LYS A 433 24.63 -2.90 6.73
CA LYS A 433 24.61 -1.48 7.10
C LYS A 433 23.18 -0.91 7.00
N PRO A 434 22.73 -0.09 7.95
CA PRO A 434 21.37 0.47 7.97
C PRO A 434 20.94 1.12 6.65
N LEU A 435 21.79 1.97 6.06
CA LEU A 435 21.48 2.64 4.79
C LEU A 435 21.40 1.70 3.58
N GLU A 436 22.11 0.56 3.60
CA GLU A 436 22.02 -0.44 2.54
C GLU A 436 20.70 -1.22 2.64
N ILE A 437 20.26 -1.53 3.88
CA ILE A 437 18.98 -2.18 4.16
C ILE A 437 17.82 -1.28 3.74
N LEU A 438 17.85 0.00 4.14
CA LEU A 438 16.86 0.99 3.74
C LEU A 438 16.79 1.11 2.22
N ALA A 439 17.94 1.24 1.54
CA ALA A 439 17.98 1.40 0.09
C ALA A 439 17.43 0.17 -0.65
N GLU A 440 17.75 -1.04 -0.20
CA GLU A 440 17.18 -2.27 -0.76
C GLU A 440 15.67 -2.34 -0.54
N ARG A 441 15.19 -2.07 0.69
CA ARG A 441 13.76 -2.15 1.02
C ARG A 441 12.93 -1.18 0.20
N GLU A 442 13.41 0.04 -0.01
CA GLU A 442 12.74 1.04 -0.85
C GLU A 442 12.86 0.72 -2.35
N SER A 443 13.97 0.11 -2.79
CA SER A 443 14.11 -0.41 -4.16
C SER A 443 13.11 -1.51 -4.50
N ILE A 444 12.70 -2.30 -3.51
CA ILE A 444 11.65 -3.32 -3.65
C ILE A 444 10.26 -2.67 -3.53
N TYR A 445 10.06 -1.78 -2.55
CA TYR A 445 8.77 -1.12 -2.29
C TYR A 445 8.19 -0.43 -3.53
N ARG A 446 9.03 0.25 -4.33
CA ARG A 446 8.60 0.93 -5.56
C ARG A 446 7.82 0.03 -6.54
N LEU A 447 8.06 -1.28 -6.51
CA LEU A 447 7.42 -2.24 -7.40
C LEU A 447 5.99 -2.59 -6.93
N LEU A 448 5.74 -2.50 -5.62
CA LEU A 448 4.52 -3.01 -4.98
C LEU A 448 3.21 -2.45 -5.57
N PRO A 449 3.08 -1.14 -5.87
CA PRO A 449 1.86 -0.61 -6.48
C PRO A 449 1.58 -1.11 -7.89
N GLN A 450 2.62 -1.59 -8.59
CA GLN A 450 2.55 -2.03 -9.99
C GLN A 450 2.40 -3.54 -10.12
N THR A 451 2.53 -4.30 -9.04
CA THR A 451 2.41 -5.77 -9.13
C THR A 451 1.02 -6.17 -9.58
N THR A 452 0.97 -7.16 -10.45
CA THR A 452 -0.21 -7.92 -10.88
C THR A 452 0.15 -9.40 -10.91
N PRO A 453 -0.81 -10.33 -11.01
CA PRO A 453 -0.49 -11.73 -11.20
C PRO A 453 0.44 -11.97 -12.40
N GLU A 454 0.34 -11.18 -13.47
CA GLU A 454 1.06 -11.31 -14.75
C GLU A 454 2.54 -10.93 -14.65
N ASN A 455 2.88 -9.89 -13.89
CA ASN A 455 4.24 -9.35 -13.85
C ASN A 455 5.09 -9.83 -12.65
N ILE A 456 4.49 -10.58 -11.73
CA ILE A 456 5.24 -11.32 -10.70
C ILE A 456 5.62 -12.71 -11.20
N SER A 457 6.61 -13.33 -10.56
CA SER A 457 7.07 -14.68 -10.91
C SER A 457 5.92 -15.69 -10.83
N LYS A 458 5.80 -16.57 -11.83
CA LYS A 458 4.78 -17.64 -11.86
C LYS A 458 5.24 -18.91 -11.15
N ASN A 459 6.50 -18.98 -10.71
CA ASN A 459 7.07 -20.16 -10.06
C ASN A 459 6.80 -20.14 -8.55
N PHE A 460 5.54 -20.35 -8.16
CA PHE A 460 5.10 -20.24 -6.77
C PHE A 460 5.74 -21.27 -5.83
N GLU A 461 6.25 -22.38 -6.34
CA GLU A 461 6.97 -23.39 -5.54
C GLU A 461 8.31 -22.85 -5.00
N GLN A 462 8.93 -21.92 -5.73
CA GLN A 462 10.21 -21.30 -5.36
C GLN A 462 10.05 -20.00 -4.56
N TYR A 463 8.81 -19.51 -4.36
CA TYR A 463 8.58 -18.30 -3.58
C TYR A 463 9.16 -18.46 -2.16
N SER A 464 9.97 -17.48 -1.78
CA SER A 464 10.51 -17.32 -0.43
C SER A 464 10.56 -15.84 -0.05
N ILE A 465 11.04 -15.52 1.15
CA ILE A 465 11.27 -14.13 1.53
C ILE A 465 12.31 -13.43 0.65
N ASP A 466 13.21 -14.17 -0.03
CA ASP A 466 14.13 -13.58 -1.00
C ASP A 466 13.33 -12.95 -2.16
N PRO A 467 13.44 -11.62 -2.36
CA PRO A 467 12.64 -10.90 -3.35
C PRO A 467 12.96 -11.31 -4.80
N VAL A 468 14.14 -11.86 -5.08
CA VAL A 468 14.51 -12.35 -6.41
C VAL A 468 13.61 -13.51 -6.85
N THR A 469 13.07 -14.28 -5.90
CA THR A 469 12.15 -15.39 -6.20
C THR A 469 10.76 -14.92 -6.64
N ARG A 470 10.42 -13.64 -6.37
CA ARG A 470 9.07 -13.08 -6.52
C ARG A 470 8.98 -12.01 -7.61
N TYR A 471 10.01 -11.17 -7.73
CA TYR A 471 10.05 -10.05 -8.67
C TYR A 471 11.02 -10.33 -9.81
N PRO A 472 10.54 -10.63 -11.03
CA PRO A 472 11.38 -10.78 -12.21
C PRO A 472 12.17 -9.50 -12.50
N ASN A 473 13.43 -9.63 -12.94
CA ASN A 473 14.31 -8.51 -13.30
C ASN A 473 14.50 -7.47 -12.17
N LEU A 474 14.44 -7.91 -10.91
CA LEU A 474 14.62 -7.04 -9.76
C LEU A 474 16.01 -6.39 -9.75
N ASN A 475 16.04 -5.06 -9.78
CA ASN A 475 17.21 -4.27 -9.43
C ASN A 475 17.11 -3.82 -7.96
N VAL A 476 17.74 -4.58 -7.05
CA VAL A 476 17.81 -4.27 -5.61
C VAL A 476 18.61 -3.01 -5.29
N ASN A 477 19.39 -2.50 -6.24
CA ASN A 477 20.25 -1.33 -6.11
C ASN A 477 19.70 -0.10 -6.84
N TYR A 478 18.40 -0.11 -7.17
CA TYR A 478 17.75 0.99 -7.88
C TYR A 478 17.83 2.30 -7.08
N ILE A 479 17.46 2.23 -5.80
CA ILE A 479 17.70 3.29 -4.83
C ILE A 479 19.08 3.08 -4.20
N ARG A 480 19.85 4.16 -4.06
CA ARG A 480 21.19 4.14 -3.48
C ARG A 480 21.18 4.60 -2.01
N PRO A 481 22.11 4.13 -1.16
CA PRO A 481 22.18 4.49 0.26
C PRO A 481 22.13 5.99 0.58
N HIS A 482 22.69 6.84 -0.28
CA HIS A 482 22.68 8.29 -0.07
C HIS A 482 21.28 8.91 -0.22
N GLN A 483 20.37 8.31 -1.01
CA GLN A 483 19.03 8.81 -1.25
C GLN A 483 18.08 8.56 -0.06
N VAL A 484 18.39 7.58 0.79
CA VAL A 484 17.59 7.15 1.94
C VAL A 484 18.16 7.61 3.29
N ARG A 485 19.15 8.51 3.29
CA ARG A 485 19.74 9.03 4.56
C ARG A 485 18.71 9.65 5.49
N HIS A 486 17.68 10.28 4.92
CA HIS A 486 16.59 10.89 5.68
C HIS A 486 15.71 9.86 6.43
N LEU A 487 15.78 8.58 6.06
CA LEU A 487 15.07 7.48 6.73
C LEU A 487 15.88 6.86 7.88
N PHE A 488 17.11 7.33 8.12
CA PHE A 488 17.92 6.96 9.28
C PHE A 488 17.91 8.12 10.28
N ILE A 489 17.14 7.97 11.35
CA ILE A 489 16.82 9.04 12.31
C ILE A 489 17.69 8.86 13.57
N ASN A 490 18.79 9.59 13.63
CA ASN A 490 19.63 9.67 14.83
C ASN A 490 19.21 10.88 15.63
N GLY A 491 18.87 10.69 16.91
CA GLY A 491 18.29 11.70 17.82
C GLY A 491 19.04 13.04 17.99
N HIS A 492 20.13 13.29 17.25
CA HIS A 492 20.79 14.58 17.10
C HIS A 492 20.11 15.54 16.10
N LEU A 493 19.17 15.05 15.27
CA LEU A 493 18.42 15.88 14.33
C LEU A 493 17.02 16.31 14.82
N ALA A 494 16.66 15.96 16.07
CA ALA A 494 15.33 16.20 16.64
C ALA A 494 15.35 17.18 17.81
N SER A 495 15.87 18.39 17.59
CA SER A 495 15.62 19.58 18.42
C SER A 495 15.91 20.85 17.62
N SER A 496 15.19 21.00 16.51
CA SER A 496 14.94 22.27 15.88
C SER A 496 13.54 22.18 15.30
N ASN A 497 12.69 23.14 15.68
CA ASN A 497 11.41 23.36 15.02
C ASN A 497 11.64 23.28 13.50
N ILE A 498 11.05 22.27 12.85
CA ILE A 498 11.15 22.08 11.41
C ILE A 498 10.22 23.10 10.75
N HIS A 499 10.67 24.35 10.72
CA HIS A 499 10.50 25.19 9.55
C HIS A 499 11.45 24.61 8.48
N PRO A 500 10.97 24.23 7.29
CA PRO A 500 11.81 23.59 6.30
C PRO A 500 12.68 24.64 5.60
N ASN A 501 13.85 24.91 6.19
CA ASN A 501 14.96 25.58 5.53
C ASN A 501 16.10 24.58 5.32
N LEU A 502 16.20 24.10 4.07
CA LEU A 502 17.41 23.81 3.28
C LEU A 502 18.43 22.85 3.92
N THR A 503 18.69 21.68 3.33
CA THR A 503 19.50 21.60 2.09
C THR A 503 19.11 20.41 1.20
N LYS A 504 18.53 20.69 0.02
CA LYS A 504 18.52 19.82 -1.17
C LYS A 504 19.09 20.64 -2.34
N LYS A 505 20.23 20.21 -2.87
CA LYS A 505 20.58 20.30 -4.30
C LYS A 505 20.13 18.93 -4.86
N ASP A 506 19.24 18.78 -5.83
CA ASP A 506 18.95 19.57 -7.02
C ASP A 506 17.45 19.93 -7.17
N SER A 507 17.27 21.10 -7.79
CA SER A 507 16.09 21.77 -8.37
C SER A 507 14.69 21.11 -8.32
N ASP A 508 14.06 21.14 -7.15
CA ASP A 508 12.59 21.18 -7.08
C ASP A 508 12.15 22.65 -7.24
N VAL A 509 11.59 22.99 -8.40
CA VAL A 509 11.21 24.36 -8.77
C VAL A 509 9.95 24.72 -8.02
N HIS A 510 10.09 25.32 -6.85
CA HIS A 510 8.92 25.77 -6.09
C HIS A 510 8.26 26.96 -6.82
N PRO A 511 6.99 26.86 -7.27
CA PRO A 511 6.35 27.90 -8.09
C PRO A 511 6.36 29.29 -7.47
N GLY A 512 6.21 29.41 -6.14
CA GLY A 512 6.29 30.69 -5.44
C GLY A 512 7.68 31.34 -5.49
N ARG A 513 8.76 30.54 -5.47
CA ARG A 513 10.14 31.04 -5.61
C ARG A 513 10.46 31.41 -7.05
N LEU A 514 9.96 30.62 -8.00
CA LEU A 514 10.10 30.94 -9.43
C LEU A 514 9.37 32.24 -9.77
N LEU A 515 8.12 32.40 -9.30
CA LEU A 515 7.34 33.63 -9.46
C LEU A 515 8.07 34.85 -8.89
N SER A 516 8.58 34.75 -7.66
CA SER A 516 9.35 35.84 -7.04
C SER A 516 10.62 36.20 -7.82
N TRP A 517 11.28 35.19 -8.40
CA TRP A 517 12.46 35.42 -9.25
C TRP A 517 12.06 36.12 -10.55
N CYS A 518 11.04 35.63 -11.25
CA CYS A 518 10.52 36.26 -12.47
C CYS A 518 10.12 37.72 -12.24
N GLN A 519 9.39 38.00 -11.16
CA GLN A 519 9.01 39.36 -10.75
C GLN A 519 10.23 40.26 -10.52
N LYS A 520 11.30 39.72 -9.92
CA LYS A 520 12.53 40.47 -9.68
C LYS A 520 13.28 40.77 -10.97
N GLN A 521 13.38 39.82 -11.90
CA GLN A 521 14.12 39.98 -13.16
C GLN A 521 13.41 40.92 -14.16
N THR A 522 12.07 40.92 -14.15
CA THR A 522 11.26 41.72 -15.10
C THR A 522 10.85 43.08 -14.55
N ARG A 523 11.30 43.45 -13.34
CA ARG A 523 10.92 44.70 -12.68
C ARG A 523 11.40 45.92 -13.46
N GLY A 524 10.47 46.80 -13.83
CA GLY A 524 10.75 48.08 -14.48
C GLY A 524 10.61 48.07 -16.00
N TYR A 525 10.22 46.94 -16.60
CA TYR A 525 9.94 46.84 -18.03
C TYR A 525 8.53 47.34 -18.38
N ARG A 526 8.41 48.10 -19.48
CA ARG A 526 7.12 48.61 -19.99
C ARG A 526 6.22 47.44 -20.38
N GLY A 527 4.94 47.48 -19.99
CA GLY A 527 3.96 46.47 -20.40
C GLY A 527 4.14 45.09 -19.74
N VAL A 528 5.00 44.96 -18.72
CA VAL A 528 5.26 43.68 -18.05
C VAL A 528 4.87 43.75 -16.56
N VAL A 529 3.86 42.97 -16.18
CA VAL A 529 3.43 42.80 -14.79
C VAL A 529 3.24 41.31 -14.52
N ILE A 530 4.09 40.74 -13.67
CA ILE A 530 4.04 39.30 -13.37
C ILE A 530 3.24 39.06 -12.08
N THR A 531 2.00 38.58 -12.22
CA THR A 531 1.13 38.20 -11.09
C THR A 531 0.97 36.70 -10.93
N ASP A 532 1.25 35.92 -11.98
CA ASP A 532 1.15 34.47 -12.01
C ASP A 532 2.23 33.85 -12.93
N LEU A 533 2.19 32.52 -13.08
CA LEU A 533 3.04 31.75 -13.99
C LEU A 533 2.25 31.23 -15.19
N THR A 534 1.14 31.87 -15.55
CA THR A 534 0.28 31.53 -16.69
C THR A 534 -0.03 32.76 -17.53
N SER A 535 -1.11 33.49 -17.21
CA SER A 535 -1.63 34.59 -18.00
C SER A 535 -0.64 35.75 -18.19
N SER A 536 0.22 36.00 -17.19
CA SER A 536 1.23 37.07 -17.21
C SER A 536 2.31 36.89 -18.30
N TRP A 537 2.41 35.69 -18.88
CA TRP A 537 3.43 35.33 -19.87
C TRP A 537 2.87 35.27 -21.29
N ARG A 538 1.56 35.42 -21.44
CA ARG A 538 0.86 35.15 -22.70
C ARG A 538 1.28 36.08 -23.83
N ASN A 539 1.43 37.39 -23.57
CA ASN A 539 1.74 38.39 -24.61
C ASN A 539 3.21 38.37 -25.08
N GLY A 540 4.06 37.51 -24.51
CA GLY A 540 5.47 37.34 -24.91
C GLY A 540 6.43 38.40 -24.35
N LEU A 541 5.95 39.58 -23.95
CA LEU A 541 6.79 40.66 -23.42
C LEU A 541 7.54 40.24 -22.14
N ALA A 542 6.92 39.42 -21.29
CA ALA A 542 7.57 38.91 -20.07
C ALA A 542 8.80 38.02 -20.37
N LEU A 543 8.74 37.20 -21.43
CA LEU A 543 9.87 36.36 -21.86
C LEU A 543 10.97 37.20 -22.50
N CYS A 544 10.59 38.15 -23.37
CA CYS A 544 11.52 39.12 -23.94
C CYS A 544 12.23 39.94 -22.86
N ALA A 545 11.51 40.35 -21.81
CA ALA A 545 12.08 41.09 -20.68
C ALA A 545 13.10 40.25 -19.89
N LEU A 546 12.84 38.96 -19.66
CA LEU A 546 13.81 38.05 -19.01
C LEU A 546 15.11 37.96 -19.81
N ILE A 547 15.01 37.81 -21.14
CA ILE A 547 16.17 37.70 -22.03
C ILE A 547 16.92 39.03 -22.09
N HIS A 548 16.21 40.15 -22.31
CA HIS A 548 16.79 41.49 -22.34
C HIS A 548 17.50 41.83 -21.03
N HIS A 549 16.95 41.43 -19.87
CA HIS A 549 17.57 41.67 -18.57
C HIS A 549 18.91 40.95 -18.43
N GLN A 550 19.01 39.74 -18.99
CA GLN A 550 20.23 38.94 -18.93
C GLN A 550 21.28 39.39 -19.97
N ARG A 551 20.84 39.76 -21.18
CA ARG A 551 21.65 40.20 -22.31
C ARG A 551 20.89 41.22 -23.15
N PRO A 552 21.06 42.52 -22.86
CA PRO A 552 20.33 43.60 -23.55
C PRO A 552 20.57 43.64 -25.06
N GLU A 553 21.72 43.17 -25.53
CA GLU A 553 22.12 43.18 -26.93
C GLU A 553 21.32 42.23 -27.83
N LEU A 554 20.56 41.29 -27.24
CA LEU A 554 19.85 40.25 -27.99
C LEU A 554 18.45 40.66 -28.43
N ILE A 555 17.82 41.63 -27.75
CA ILE A 555 16.44 42.05 -27.99
C ILE A 555 16.38 43.56 -27.89
N ASP A 556 15.91 44.25 -28.93
CA ASP A 556 15.53 45.65 -28.84
C ASP A 556 14.14 45.75 -28.19
N PHE A 557 14.09 45.75 -26.85
CA PHE A 557 12.84 45.66 -26.10
C PHE A 557 11.92 46.85 -26.33
N ASP A 558 12.48 48.04 -26.56
CA ASP A 558 11.71 49.27 -26.75
C ASP A 558 10.94 49.28 -28.08
N SER A 559 11.31 48.41 -29.02
CA SER A 559 10.63 48.22 -30.30
C SER A 559 9.42 47.27 -30.25
N LEU A 560 9.21 46.58 -29.12
CA LEU A 560 8.15 45.57 -28.98
C LEU A 560 6.81 46.19 -28.55
N GLU A 561 5.74 45.78 -29.22
CA GLU A 561 4.36 46.17 -28.91
C GLU A 561 3.56 44.98 -28.34
N GLU A 562 2.61 45.25 -27.45
CA GLU A 562 1.88 44.22 -26.69
C GLU A 562 0.95 43.39 -27.57
N GLU A 563 0.47 43.98 -28.65
CA GLU A 563 -0.47 43.39 -29.60
C GLU A 563 0.15 42.28 -30.46
N ASP A 564 1.48 42.27 -30.62
CA ASP A 564 2.23 41.35 -31.48
C ASP A 564 2.54 40.02 -30.76
N VAL A 565 1.51 39.43 -30.15
CA VAL A 565 1.62 38.28 -29.23
C VAL A 565 2.38 37.10 -29.85
N ALA A 566 2.05 36.72 -31.09
CA ALA A 566 2.69 35.57 -31.74
C ALA A 566 4.16 35.84 -32.06
N GLU A 567 4.48 37.05 -32.54
CA GLU A 567 5.83 37.46 -32.93
C GLU A 567 6.74 37.63 -31.71
N ASN A 568 6.25 38.27 -30.65
CA ASN A 568 6.97 38.44 -29.39
C ASN A 568 7.36 37.10 -28.76
N ASN A 569 6.42 36.15 -28.72
CA ASN A 569 6.70 34.82 -28.17
C ASN A 569 7.69 34.05 -29.04
N GLN A 570 7.53 34.08 -30.36
CA GLN A 570 8.44 33.37 -31.27
C GLN A 570 9.85 33.96 -31.19
N LEU A 571 9.98 35.28 -31.15
CA LEU A 571 11.26 35.97 -30.95
C LEU A 571 11.95 35.52 -29.66
N ALA A 572 11.21 35.48 -28.55
CA ALA A 572 11.76 35.04 -27.27
C ALA A 572 12.20 33.56 -27.30
N PHE A 573 11.41 32.69 -27.92
CA PHE A 573 11.72 31.26 -28.06
C PHE A 573 12.97 31.01 -28.91
N ASP A 574 13.07 31.66 -30.06
CA ASP A 574 14.20 31.48 -30.99
C ASP A 574 15.51 31.96 -30.35
N ILE A 575 15.48 33.08 -29.62
CA ILE A 575 16.64 33.61 -28.91
C ILE A 575 17.00 32.72 -27.71
N ALA A 576 16.01 32.26 -26.95
CA ALA A 576 16.22 31.35 -25.82
C ALA A 576 16.87 30.03 -26.26
N GLU A 577 16.45 29.49 -27.40
CA GLU A 577 17.04 28.29 -27.98
C GLU A 577 18.47 28.54 -28.46
N ARG A 578 18.67 29.57 -29.28
CA ARG A 578 19.97 29.86 -29.93
C ARG A 578 21.06 30.28 -28.94
N GLU A 579 20.72 31.16 -28.00
CA GLU A 579 21.71 31.82 -27.14
C GLU A 579 21.86 31.17 -25.76
N PHE A 580 20.82 30.47 -25.29
CA PHE A 580 20.79 29.88 -23.94
C PHE A 580 20.53 28.37 -23.93
N GLY A 581 20.34 27.73 -25.11
CA GLY A 581 20.10 26.30 -25.22
C GLY A 581 18.74 25.84 -24.65
N ILE A 582 17.80 26.76 -24.47
CA ILE A 582 16.49 26.49 -23.87
C ILE A 582 15.51 26.13 -25.00
N GLN A 583 15.31 24.83 -25.22
CA GLN A 583 14.40 24.31 -26.24
C GLN A 583 12.94 24.73 -25.97
N PRO A 584 12.24 25.36 -26.94
CA PRO A 584 10.86 25.76 -26.79
C PRO A 584 9.94 24.55 -26.67
N VAL A 585 8.86 24.69 -25.90
CA VAL A 585 7.89 23.61 -25.66
C VAL A 585 6.62 23.79 -26.50
N ILE A 586 6.37 25.01 -27.01
CA ILE A 586 5.26 25.39 -27.89
C ILE A 586 5.71 26.47 -28.88
N ARG A 587 4.95 26.71 -29.95
CA ARG A 587 5.21 27.79 -30.93
C ARG A 587 4.54 29.11 -30.53
N GLY A 588 5.04 30.24 -31.04
CA GLY A 588 4.44 31.57 -30.79
C GLY A 588 2.98 31.66 -31.21
N GLU A 589 2.62 31.07 -32.36
CA GLU A 589 1.23 31.00 -32.85
C GLU A 589 0.31 30.19 -31.91
N GLU A 590 0.82 29.10 -31.34
CA GLU A 590 0.08 28.24 -30.40
C GLU A 590 -0.14 28.95 -29.06
N MET A 591 0.87 29.69 -28.60
CA MET A 591 0.77 30.55 -27.41
C MET A 591 -0.27 31.67 -27.60
N ALA A 592 -0.32 32.27 -28.79
CA ALA A 592 -1.28 33.32 -29.12
C ALA A 592 -2.72 32.79 -29.23
N ALA A 593 -2.89 31.57 -29.77
CA ALA A 593 -4.20 30.93 -29.93
C ALA A 593 -4.81 30.42 -28.60
N ALA A 594 -3.99 30.15 -27.58
CA ALA A 594 -4.45 29.71 -26.28
C ALA A 594 -5.10 30.85 -25.46
N ALA A 595 -6.23 30.56 -24.82
CA ALA A 595 -6.88 31.49 -23.88
C ALA A 595 -6.03 31.68 -22.60
N GLU A 596 -5.40 30.61 -22.13
CA GLU A 596 -4.44 30.61 -21.02
C GLU A 596 -3.38 29.52 -21.24
N PRO A 597 -2.08 29.79 -20.98
CA PRO A 597 -1.03 28.78 -21.08
C PRO A 597 -1.12 27.73 -19.97
N ASP A 598 -0.75 26.47 -20.27
CA ASP A 598 -0.69 25.39 -19.27
C ASP A 598 0.31 25.73 -18.15
N GLN A 599 -0.15 25.73 -16.91
CA GLN A 599 0.63 26.15 -15.75
C GLN A 599 1.85 25.26 -15.51
N LEU A 600 1.74 23.94 -15.72
CA LEU A 600 2.84 23.02 -15.46
C LEU A 600 3.93 23.19 -16.53
N LEU A 601 3.52 23.35 -17.79
CA LEU A 601 4.40 23.61 -18.93
C LEU A 601 5.14 24.95 -18.77
N MET A 602 4.43 26.00 -18.35
CA MET A 602 5.04 27.31 -18.09
C MET A 602 6.02 27.29 -16.91
N VAL A 603 5.66 26.65 -15.80
CA VAL A 603 6.56 26.47 -14.65
C VAL A 603 7.83 25.73 -15.07
N LEU A 604 7.69 24.65 -15.85
CA LEU A 604 8.82 23.88 -16.36
C LEU A 604 9.70 24.74 -17.29
N TYR A 605 9.09 25.47 -18.22
CA TYR A 605 9.84 26.28 -19.18
C TYR A 605 10.59 27.44 -18.51
N LEU A 606 9.92 28.20 -17.65
CA LEU A 606 10.52 29.31 -16.88
C LEU A 606 11.60 28.85 -15.91
N SER A 607 11.50 27.62 -15.41
CA SER A 607 12.56 27.05 -14.57
C SER A 607 13.88 26.87 -15.32
N LYS A 608 13.82 26.55 -16.62
CA LYS A 608 15.01 26.44 -17.48
C LYS A 608 15.69 27.80 -17.65
N PHE A 609 14.93 28.89 -17.76
CA PHE A 609 15.47 30.26 -17.75
C PHE A 609 16.18 30.56 -16.42
N GLN A 610 15.53 30.24 -15.30
CA GLN A 610 16.12 30.44 -13.98
C GLN A 610 17.43 29.66 -13.79
N GLU A 611 17.52 28.43 -14.31
CA GLU A 611 18.73 27.61 -14.25
C GLU A 611 19.84 28.11 -15.19
N ALA A 612 19.49 28.41 -16.44
CA ALA A 612 20.43 28.94 -17.43
C ALA A 612 21.05 30.27 -16.97
N PHE A 613 20.24 31.16 -16.39
CA PHE A 613 20.68 32.48 -15.95
C PHE A 613 21.42 32.44 -14.61
N ARG A 614 21.20 31.40 -13.77
CA ARG A 614 22.03 31.12 -12.58
C ARG A 614 23.43 30.62 -12.94
N SER A 615 23.59 30.01 -14.11
CA SER A 615 24.83 29.37 -14.56
C SER A 615 25.73 30.30 -15.38
N SER A 616 25.31 31.55 -15.63
CA SER A 616 26.08 32.53 -16.39
C SER A 616 27.01 33.35 -15.47
N PRO A 617 28.34 33.28 -15.61
CA PRO A 617 29.26 34.01 -14.76
C PRO A 617 29.33 35.49 -15.17
N ALA A 618 28.73 36.36 -14.35
CA ALA A 618 29.09 37.78 -14.36
C ALA A 618 30.45 37.98 -13.66
N ASN A 619 31.54 37.73 -14.40
CA ASN A 619 32.83 38.44 -14.40
C ASN A 619 33.95 37.53 -14.95
N GLY A 620 34.64 38.02 -15.98
CA GLY A 620 35.43 37.20 -16.89
C GLY A 620 36.69 36.56 -16.31
N ARG A 621 37.03 35.39 -16.89
CA ARG A 621 38.31 35.06 -17.56
C ARG A 621 38.34 33.59 -17.96
N GLY A 622 38.40 33.36 -19.28
CA GLY A 622 39.24 32.37 -19.95
C GLY A 622 39.11 30.88 -19.63
N GLN A 623 38.56 30.14 -20.61
CA GLN A 623 39.18 29.02 -21.35
C GLN A 623 38.25 27.81 -21.52
N VAL A 624 38.06 27.45 -22.79
CA VAL A 624 37.51 26.17 -23.27
C VAL A 624 38.70 25.25 -23.58
N PRO A 625 38.61 23.94 -23.31
CA PRO A 625 38.59 22.95 -24.41
C PRO A 625 37.52 21.86 -24.17
N SER A 626 36.57 21.66 -25.09
CA SER A 626 36.66 20.79 -26.29
C SER A 626 36.90 19.31 -25.98
N CYS A 627 35.86 18.48 -26.14
CA CYS A 627 35.85 17.31 -27.04
C CYS A 627 34.53 16.53 -26.90
N PHE A 628 33.58 16.76 -27.79
CA PHE A 628 32.71 15.71 -28.36
C PHE A 628 32.27 16.18 -29.75
N LEU A 629 33.01 15.74 -30.76
CA LEU A 629 32.62 15.83 -32.16
C LEU A 629 31.83 14.57 -32.54
N HIS A 630 30.70 14.84 -33.18
CA HIS A 630 29.87 14.05 -34.09
C HIS A 630 30.23 12.60 -34.43
N LEU A 631 29.17 11.77 -34.43
CA LEU A 631 28.66 10.89 -35.50
C LEU A 631 27.32 10.34 -34.94
N GLY A 632 26.10 10.63 -35.39
CA GLY A 632 25.60 10.99 -36.71
C GLY A 632 25.10 9.73 -37.42
N PHE A 633 23.85 9.30 -37.20
CA PHE A 633 22.96 8.63 -38.18
C PHE A 633 21.54 8.40 -37.58
N PHE A 634 20.57 9.15 -38.09
CA PHE A 634 19.13 8.86 -38.04
C PHE A 634 18.78 7.80 -39.11
N PRO A 635 17.65 7.09 -38.96
CA PRO A 635 16.53 7.40 -39.86
C PRO A 635 15.17 7.51 -39.15
N GLN A 636 14.56 8.68 -39.39
CA GLN A 636 13.17 9.02 -39.68
C GLN A 636 11.97 8.18 -39.21
N GLY A 637 10.96 8.93 -38.73
CA GLY A 637 9.54 8.59 -38.60
C GLY A 637 9.14 8.43 -37.14
N GLY A 638 8.26 9.20 -36.51
CA GLY A 638 7.37 10.30 -36.85
C GLY A 638 6.62 10.62 -35.53
N GLY A 639 6.03 11.81 -35.40
CA GLY A 639 5.63 12.38 -34.11
C GLY A 639 4.44 11.71 -33.40
N GLN A 640 4.20 12.24 -32.18
CA GLN A 640 3.12 11.98 -31.21
C GLN A 640 3.37 10.82 -30.24
N ASP A 641 3.49 11.15 -28.93
CA ASP A 641 2.78 10.46 -27.83
C ASP A 641 3.30 10.89 -26.44
N VAL A 642 2.72 11.97 -25.89
CA VAL A 642 2.66 12.20 -24.43
C VAL A 642 1.25 12.67 -24.06
N VAL A 643 0.21 11.96 -24.52
CA VAL A 643 -1.15 12.02 -23.97
C VAL A 643 -1.82 10.65 -24.15
N LEU A 644 -1.30 9.61 -23.50
CA LEU A 644 -1.93 8.29 -23.46
C LEU A 644 -1.63 7.57 -22.13
N PHE A 645 -1.85 8.27 -21.01
CA PHE A 645 -1.59 7.75 -19.67
C PHE A 645 -2.83 7.18 -18.94
N TYR A 646 -3.93 6.92 -19.66
CA TYR A 646 -5.08 6.16 -19.13
C TYR A 646 -5.61 5.05 -20.08
N ILE A 647 -4.89 4.76 -21.18
CA ILE A 647 -5.17 3.62 -22.06
C ILE A 647 -3.85 2.89 -22.34
N SER A 648 -3.31 2.20 -21.34
CA SER A 648 -2.19 1.26 -21.55
C SER A 648 -2.31 -0.03 -20.72
N VAL A 649 -3.53 -0.34 -20.27
CA VAL A 649 -3.95 -1.71 -19.91
C VAL A 649 -4.79 -2.34 -21.04
N LYS A 650 -5.03 -1.61 -22.14
CA LYS A 650 -5.97 -1.99 -23.21
C LYS A 650 -5.36 -2.68 -24.44
N LEU A 651 -4.06 -3.02 -24.46
CA LEU A 651 -3.41 -3.56 -25.67
C LEU A 651 -2.45 -4.75 -25.46
N VAL A 652 -2.58 -5.49 -24.35
CA VAL A 652 -1.84 -6.76 -24.15
C VAL A 652 -2.72 -8.00 -24.34
N SER A 653 -4.02 -7.84 -24.61
CA SER A 653 -4.93 -8.95 -24.96
C SER A 653 -5.14 -9.14 -26.47
N LEU A 654 -4.47 -8.36 -27.32
CA LEU A 654 -4.70 -8.38 -28.77
C LEU A 654 -3.50 -8.95 -29.55
N PHE A 655 -2.90 -10.05 -29.09
CA PHE A 655 -2.03 -10.93 -29.90
C PHE A 655 -1.92 -12.35 -29.28
N SER A 656 -3.05 -13.00 -29.02
CA SER A 656 -3.05 -14.47 -28.79
C SER A 656 -4.17 -15.23 -29.52
N GLN A 657 -4.75 -14.65 -30.56
CA GLN A 657 -5.54 -15.38 -31.57
C GLN A 657 -5.33 -14.77 -32.96
N ILE A 658 -4.11 -14.95 -33.48
CA ILE A 658 -3.83 -15.38 -34.86
C ILE A 658 -2.75 -16.45 -34.75
#